data_AF-A0A2A2RXW6-F1
#
_entry.id   AF-A0A2A2RXW6-F1
#
_cell.length_a   1.000
_cell.length_b   1.000
_cell.length_c   1.000
_cell.angle_alpha   90.00
_cell.angle_beta   90.00
_cell.angle_gamma   90.00
#
_symmetry.space_group_name_H-M   'P 1'
#
loop_
_entity.id
_entity.type
_entity.pdbx_description
1 polymer ?
#
loop_
_entity_poly.entity_id
_entity_poly.type
_entity_poly.pdbx_seq_one_letter_code
_entity_poly.pdbx_strand_id
1 'polypeptide(L)'
;MLRKWPSAPLLRLLCLFLTGSAHAADWPMWRANAGRTAAVTPALPEQLAVLWSRELPPLKPAFRDVRLQFDKGYEPIVLGQRLFVASPRDDSVTAFATDTGAVLWKVFADGPVRFAPVAGDGRVIFGSDDGLVRCLSAATGELLWQKRAVPNNRQLLGNGRLISVWPIRGGPVLHDGRVYFAAGVWPLEGVFIYCLDAATGRELWLNDSASYIYGVHPHQAEAFGGIAPQGYLLVDGADLVVPCSSAYPARLDLATGKLKDFALPAAGRLPGGWFASTSDDKELQRKKRLGLLFDNAVNSVRHEDKPRAEGDAGVRRAFLAGGKELSFDSPWPGVTGKVHSVVAADGKVFVATEEGRLTALGSAPVKGTLLSPLPTKPAAPLDKSAQLTATKLLTAAGTQRGYALVLGLGEPGLLEALAQQSQFKFLALTDNSSKLTSTRARLATAGLYGERIALRHVAPKDSGLPPYFANFIVLASDASLPDPTALKQIYGWLRPYGGRLVGPESLARIAEVAKLPQASVKVADGLAIITREGALEGSANYKGDFQTSPDELVKAPFGVLWFDDTLGHFKRSPQPKFVDGVMVSTDKTWLDASTRKGKVDYRLQPSVFSDVYTGRMLDAAEVPASSRSVAHAPGELEKVQQSQYRPQTQKDDWKPAAPVAGTRVNPLTGDYEPRAFPKSYGCDGGFDYGHLYTMRSGTAAFYDKRLDSGTIHISGPRSGCTSSVIPANGVLNVPYFYEGCSCSYPLPMALSLVSLPPTFEQWAAWGSVAASNLAGKIERIGLNFGAPGDRRTDDGTLWLAYPAVGGPSPKVEVRTEPAAPEYFYRHSVWIEGGEGWPWVGASGVKGLQRVTVNGLKPGSYTVRLVFTEPDAAAKLGGRKFAVRVQGQSVAESLDVLAEAGGPMRVLTKQFAKVVVTDGTLTVQLAAQSGQTLLNGLELVRAGLTREPLPNPARVPGRL
;
A
#
# COMPACT_ATOMS: atom_id res chain seq x y z
N MET A 1 13.55 43.03 63.85
CA MET A 1 14.33 44.27 64.07
C MET A 1 14.84 44.75 62.71
N LEU A 2 14.10 45.58 61.97
CA LEU A 2 14.05 47.06 62.01
C LEU A 2 15.42 47.76 61.86
N ARG A 3 15.70 48.31 60.66
CA ARG A 3 16.25 49.67 60.33
C ARG A 3 16.74 49.67 58.85
N LYS A 4 16.04 50.31 57.90
CA LYS A 4 16.06 51.74 57.47
C LYS A 4 17.43 52.19 56.90
N TRP A 5 17.61 52.27 55.56
CA TRP A 5 17.43 53.42 54.61
C TRP A 5 18.61 54.43 54.64
N PRO A 6 18.80 55.36 53.67
CA PRO A 6 18.97 55.29 52.20
C PRO A 6 20.20 56.14 51.72
N SER A 7 20.56 56.14 50.42
CA SER A 7 20.97 57.33 49.62
C SER A 7 21.56 56.95 48.25
N ALA A 8 20.98 57.52 47.19
CA ALA A 8 21.59 57.67 45.86
C ALA A 8 22.29 59.05 45.79
N PRO A 9 23.22 59.32 44.85
CA PRO A 9 22.81 59.63 43.47
C PRO A 9 23.76 59.18 42.33
N LEU A 10 23.16 59.16 41.12
CA LEU A 10 23.69 59.33 39.76
C LEU A 10 25.22 59.38 39.53
N LEU A 11 25.74 58.67 38.52
CA LEU A 11 25.93 59.22 37.14
C LEU A 11 26.58 58.20 36.15
N ARG A 12 25.89 57.97 35.03
CA ARG A 12 26.34 57.72 33.63
C ARG A 12 27.01 56.41 33.17
N LEU A 13 26.32 55.86 32.16
CA LEU A 13 26.78 55.21 30.91
C LEU A 13 27.49 53.86 31.00
N LEU A 14 26.72 52.79 30.73
CA LEU A 14 27.02 51.89 29.61
C LEU A 14 25.73 51.15 29.19
N CYS A 15 24.98 51.71 28.24
CA CYS A 15 23.97 50.96 27.49
C CYS A 15 24.71 50.10 26.46
N LEU A 16 25.12 48.90 26.85
CA LEU A 16 25.42 47.84 25.89
C LEU A 16 24.09 47.38 25.28
N PHE A 17 23.88 47.78 24.04
CA PHE A 17 22.88 47.16 23.16
C PHE A 17 23.18 45.66 23.04
N LEU A 18 22.49 44.84 23.81
CA LEU A 18 22.22 43.47 23.43
C LEU A 18 21.16 43.52 22.32
N THR A 19 21.58 43.81 21.09
CA THR A 19 20.79 43.43 19.92
C THR A 19 20.79 41.91 19.89
N GLY A 20 19.75 41.32 20.47
CA GLY A 20 19.44 39.92 20.23
C GLY A 20 19.30 39.73 18.73
N SER A 21 20.21 38.95 18.14
CA SER A 21 20.11 38.51 16.76
C SER A 21 18.75 37.83 16.61
N ALA A 22 17.81 38.46 15.91
CA ALA A 22 16.57 37.83 15.53
C ALA A 22 16.93 36.52 14.81
N HIS A 23 16.70 35.38 15.47
CA HIS A 23 16.88 34.09 14.80
C HIS A 23 15.94 34.07 13.60
N ALA A 24 16.51 33.96 12.40
CA ALA A 24 15.72 33.78 11.19
C ALA A 24 14.84 32.54 11.36
N ALA A 25 13.59 32.60 10.91
CA ALA A 25 12.67 31.48 11.06
C ALA A 25 13.07 30.31 10.16
N ASP A 26 12.88 29.11 10.70
CA ASP A 26 12.99 27.86 9.97
C ASP A 26 11.70 27.58 9.16
N TRP A 27 11.82 26.68 8.20
CA TRP A 27 10.67 26.07 7.51
C TRP A 27 10.78 24.55 7.67
N PRO A 28 10.58 24.02 8.88
CA PRO A 28 11.01 22.67 9.27
C PRO A 28 10.21 21.54 8.60
N MET A 29 9.11 21.83 7.92
CA MET A 29 8.27 20.82 7.30
C MET A 29 7.51 21.41 6.10
N TRP A 30 6.94 20.55 5.25
CA TRP A 30 6.10 21.01 4.15
C TRP A 30 5.01 21.96 4.67
N ARG A 31 4.89 23.13 4.03
CA ARG A 31 4.05 24.26 4.48
C ARG A 31 4.30 24.72 5.93
N ALA A 32 5.58 24.84 6.28
CA ALA A 32 6.15 25.47 7.47
C ALA A 32 5.95 24.74 8.81
N ASN A 33 4.75 24.26 9.13
CA ASN A 33 4.44 23.72 10.46
C ASN A 33 3.41 22.58 10.44
N ALA A 34 3.13 22.02 11.63
CA ALA A 34 2.34 20.79 11.76
C ALA A 34 0.90 20.93 11.24
N GLY A 35 0.37 22.15 11.22
CA GLY A 35 -0.93 22.49 10.64
C GLY A 35 -0.91 22.77 9.13
N ARG A 36 0.27 22.80 8.50
CA ARG A 36 0.48 23.11 7.07
C ARG A 36 -0.01 24.50 6.66
N THR A 37 0.06 25.45 7.58
CA THR A 37 -0.45 26.83 7.43
C THR A 37 0.30 27.64 6.36
N ALA A 38 1.55 27.27 6.07
CA ALA A 38 2.49 28.04 5.26
C ALA A 38 2.66 29.49 5.75
N ALA A 39 2.74 29.68 7.06
CA ALA A 39 2.99 30.97 7.68
C ALA A 39 4.36 31.00 8.38
N VAL A 40 5.12 32.07 8.16
CA VAL A 40 6.34 32.40 8.89
C VAL A 40 6.33 33.85 9.40
N THR A 41 6.89 34.06 10.59
CA THR A 41 6.89 35.38 11.25
C THR A 41 7.81 36.41 10.60
N PRO A 42 9.05 36.08 10.17
CA PRO A 42 9.93 37.09 9.57
C PRO A 42 9.41 37.57 8.21
N ALA A 43 9.54 38.87 7.97
CA ALA A 43 9.30 39.46 6.67
C ALA A 43 10.39 39.06 5.65
N LEU A 44 10.03 39.05 4.37
CA LEU A 44 11.00 38.91 3.30
C LEU A 44 11.81 40.20 3.12
N PRO A 45 13.06 40.11 2.62
CA PRO A 45 13.81 41.28 2.15
C PRO A 45 13.00 42.11 1.13
N GLU A 46 13.07 43.44 1.22
CA GLU A 46 12.37 44.34 0.30
C GLU A 46 12.79 44.15 -1.17
N GLN A 47 14.07 43.82 -1.39
CA GLN A 47 14.63 43.52 -2.70
C GLN A 47 15.26 42.13 -2.69
N LEU A 48 14.80 41.29 -3.60
CA LEU A 48 15.32 39.94 -3.80
C LEU A 48 16.24 39.90 -5.01
N ALA A 49 17.44 39.36 -4.83
CA ALA A 49 18.37 39.02 -5.89
C ALA A 49 18.70 37.52 -5.87
N VAL A 50 19.00 36.95 -7.03
CA VAL A 50 19.48 35.56 -7.14
C VAL A 50 20.82 35.44 -6.42
N LEU A 51 20.87 34.58 -5.40
CA LEU A 51 22.12 34.20 -4.74
C LEU A 51 22.78 33.07 -5.52
N TRP A 52 22.01 32.01 -5.75
CA TRP A 52 22.42 30.85 -6.54
C TRP A 52 21.20 30.13 -7.13
N SER A 53 21.44 29.37 -8.20
CA SER A 53 20.47 28.43 -8.79
C SER A 53 21.13 27.07 -9.01
N ARG A 54 20.34 26.01 -8.91
CA ARG A 54 20.73 24.61 -9.09
C ARG A 54 19.71 23.90 -9.96
N GLU A 55 20.18 23.17 -10.95
CA GLU A 55 19.34 22.30 -11.77
C GLU A 55 19.27 20.89 -11.16
N LEU A 56 18.06 20.44 -10.86
CA LEU A 56 17.74 19.05 -10.55
C LEU A 56 16.94 18.46 -11.72
N PRO A 57 16.94 17.13 -11.91
CA PRO A 57 16.10 16.52 -12.93
C PRO A 57 14.61 16.75 -12.64
N PRO A 58 13.76 16.91 -13.67
CA PRO A 58 12.32 16.98 -13.46
C PRO A 58 11.79 15.67 -12.87
N LEU A 59 10.76 15.78 -12.02
CA LEU A 59 10.13 14.62 -11.39
C LEU A 59 9.00 14.07 -12.26
N LYS A 60 8.89 12.75 -12.30
CA LYS A 60 7.73 12.05 -12.82
C LYS A 60 6.84 11.64 -11.64
N PRO A 61 5.65 12.22 -11.48
CA PRO A 61 4.77 11.88 -10.37
C PRO A 61 4.33 10.41 -10.45
N ALA A 62 4.02 9.81 -9.29
CA ALA A 62 3.44 8.46 -9.25
C ALA A 62 2.12 8.39 -10.01
N PHE A 63 1.33 9.46 -9.97
CA PHE A 63 -0.03 9.50 -10.52
C PHE A 63 -0.21 10.61 -11.56
N ARG A 64 -1.01 10.32 -12.59
CA ARG A 64 -1.48 11.27 -13.61
C ARG A 64 -2.58 12.17 -13.07
N ASP A 65 -3.42 11.68 -12.16
CA ASP A 65 -4.50 12.46 -11.54
C ASP A 65 -3.93 13.54 -10.61
N VAL A 66 -4.27 14.80 -10.88
CA VAL A 66 -3.87 15.97 -10.08
C VAL A 66 -4.22 15.84 -8.60
N ARG A 67 -5.28 15.08 -8.27
CA ARG A 67 -5.73 14.82 -6.91
C ARG A 67 -4.80 13.91 -6.11
N LEU A 68 -3.85 13.26 -6.79
CA LEU A 68 -2.82 12.38 -6.22
C LEU A 68 -1.39 12.82 -6.58
N GLN A 69 -1.21 13.98 -7.21
CA GLN A 69 0.10 14.52 -7.63
C GLN A 69 0.88 15.19 -6.49
N PHE A 70 1.08 14.49 -5.37
CA PHE A 70 1.85 14.98 -4.22
C PHE A 70 3.37 15.03 -4.45
N ASP A 71 3.86 14.33 -5.48
CA ASP A 71 5.29 14.20 -5.83
C ASP A 71 5.62 14.80 -7.21
N LYS A 72 4.80 15.75 -7.66
CA LYS A 72 4.94 16.40 -8.98
C LYS A 72 6.17 17.28 -9.10
N GLY A 73 6.66 17.83 -7.99
CA GLY A 73 7.83 18.68 -7.94
C GLY A 73 8.52 18.58 -6.59
N TYR A 74 9.65 19.28 -6.46
CA TYR A 74 10.43 19.24 -5.24
C TYR A 74 9.79 20.08 -4.14
N GLU A 75 9.69 19.50 -2.94
CA GLU A 75 9.11 20.13 -1.75
C GLU A 75 10.19 20.30 -0.68
N PRO A 76 11.03 21.35 -0.77
CA PRO A 76 12.13 21.55 0.16
C PRO A 76 11.66 21.98 1.55
N ILE A 77 12.50 21.74 2.55
CA ILE A 77 12.35 22.27 3.92
C ILE A 77 13.69 22.87 4.39
N VAL A 78 13.65 23.76 5.39
CA VAL A 78 14.85 24.44 5.91
C VAL A 78 14.90 24.34 7.44
N LEU A 79 16.06 23.96 7.98
CA LEU A 79 16.38 24.01 9.41
C LEU A 79 17.78 24.64 9.58
N GLY A 80 17.83 25.83 10.18
CA GLY A 80 19.00 26.70 10.20
C GLY A 80 19.50 26.99 8.78
N GLN A 81 20.81 26.89 8.57
CA GLN A 81 21.46 27.13 7.27
C GLN A 81 21.51 25.88 6.38
N ARG A 82 20.50 25.00 6.47
CA ARG A 82 20.42 23.75 5.71
C ARG A 82 19.08 23.58 5.04
N LEU A 83 19.12 23.35 3.73
CA LEU A 83 17.97 23.08 2.86
C LEU A 83 17.94 21.58 2.54
N PHE A 84 16.86 20.89 2.90
CA PHE A 84 16.70 19.45 2.63
C PHE A 84 15.73 19.24 1.47
N VAL A 85 16.13 18.39 0.52
CA VAL A 85 15.34 18.06 -0.67
C VAL A 85 15.22 16.54 -0.78
N ALA A 86 13.98 16.07 -0.73
CA ALA A 86 13.63 14.68 -1.05
C ALA A 86 13.48 14.49 -2.56
N SER A 87 13.82 13.30 -3.05
CA SER A 87 13.73 12.96 -4.46
C SER A 87 13.22 11.53 -4.65
N PRO A 88 12.06 11.35 -5.32
CA PRO A 88 11.54 10.03 -5.69
C PRO A 88 12.20 9.47 -6.96
N ARG A 89 13.01 10.28 -7.66
CA ARG A 89 13.67 9.87 -8.90
C ARG A 89 14.88 8.99 -8.60
N ASP A 90 15.73 9.45 -7.69
CA ASP A 90 16.99 8.81 -7.29
C ASP A 90 16.95 8.29 -5.85
N ASP A 91 15.75 8.12 -5.30
CA ASP A 91 15.46 7.49 -4.02
C ASP A 91 16.32 8.06 -2.88
N SER A 92 16.29 9.38 -2.67
CA SER A 92 17.24 10.03 -1.76
C SER A 92 16.71 11.28 -1.05
N VAL A 93 17.42 11.67 0.02
CA VAL A 93 17.34 12.99 0.65
C VAL A 93 18.73 13.63 0.56
N THR A 94 18.78 14.87 0.07
CA THR A 94 20.02 15.67 -0.05
C THR A 94 19.91 16.93 0.80
N ALA A 95 20.96 17.24 1.56
CA ALA A 95 21.10 18.51 2.25
C ALA A 95 22.02 19.46 1.47
N PHE A 96 21.59 20.70 1.34
CA PHE A 96 22.35 21.79 0.72
C PHE A 96 22.60 22.90 1.74
N ALA A 97 23.74 23.57 1.62
CA ALA A 97 23.98 24.84 2.31
C ALA A 97 23.05 25.91 1.73
N THR A 98 22.33 26.64 2.59
CA THR A 98 21.39 27.70 2.15
C THR A 98 22.08 28.87 1.46
N ASP A 99 23.31 29.19 1.85
CA ASP A 99 24.08 30.32 1.29
C ASP A 99 24.70 30.04 -0.08
N THR A 100 25.20 28.83 -0.28
CA THR A 100 26.04 28.50 -1.44
C THR A 100 25.43 27.46 -2.36
N GLY A 101 24.32 26.83 -1.94
CA GLY A 101 23.72 25.70 -2.63
C GLY A 101 24.61 24.45 -2.68
N ALA A 102 25.77 24.41 -1.98
CA ALA A 102 26.68 23.27 -2.00
C ALA A 102 26.05 22.03 -1.34
N VAL A 103 26.30 20.84 -1.90
CA VAL A 103 25.86 19.58 -1.27
C VAL A 103 26.65 19.39 0.03
N LEU A 104 25.94 19.27 1.15
CA LEU A 104 26.53 18.97 2.45
C LEU A 104 26.61 17.46 2.66
N TRP A 105 25.51 16.75 2.40
CA TRP A 105 25.43 15.30 2.46
C TRP A 105 24.26 14.79 1.61
N LYS A 106 24.27 13.50 1.30
CA LYS A 106 23.20 12.80 0.58
C LYS A 106 23.02 11.38 1.14
N VAL A 107 21.78 10.99 1.40
CA VAL A 107 21.42 9.65 1.89
C VAL A 107 20.43 9.00 0.95
N PHE A 108 20.70 7.75 0.59
CA PHE A 108 19.83 6.94 -0.27
C PHE A 108 18.88 6.06 0.56
N ALA A 109 17.68 5.86 0.02
CA ALA A 109 16.72 4.84 0.41
C ALA A 109 16.69 3.70 -0.64
N ASP A 110 15.94 2.64 -0.33
CA ASP A 110 15.75 1.48 -1.21
C ASP A 110 14.46 1.59 -2.04
N GLY A 111 13.86 2.78 -2.09
CA GLY A 111 12.69 3.11 -2.87
C GLY A 111 12.38 4.61 -2.85
N PRO A 112 11.44 5.09 -3.69
CA PRO A 112 11.12 6.50 -3.84
C PRO A 112 10.88 7.24 -2.53
N VAL A 113 11.54 8.40 -2.34
CA VAL A 113 11.24 9.35 -1.26
C VAL A 113 10.33 10.43 -1.83
N ARG A 114 9.01 10.30 -1.61
CA ARG A 114 7.99 11.10 -2.31
C ARG A 114 7.57 12.38 -1.60
N PHE A 115 7.69 12.41 -0.28
CA PHE A 115 7.22 13.52 0.55
C PHE A 115 8.42 14.29 1.10
N ALA A 116 8.22 15.58 1.36
CA ALA A 116 9.18 16.39 2.09
C ALA A 116 9.51 15.74 3.45
N PRO A 117 10.76 15.82 3.91
CA PRO A 117 11.09 15.46 5.29
C PRO A 117 10.41 16.38 6.30
N VAL A 118 10.51 16.03 7.57
CA VAL A 118 10.26 16.92 8.71
C VAL A 118 11.54 17.09 9.52
N ALA A 119 11.77 18.27 10.07
CA ALA A 119 12.99 18.59 10.80
C ALA A 119 12.69 19.31 12.13
N GLY A 120 13.57 19.13 13.11
CA GLY A 120 13.45 19.72 14.43
C GLY A 120 14.48 19.12 15.38
N ASP A 121 14.92 19.88 16.38
CA ASP A 121 15.90 19.43 17.38
C ASP A 121 17.17 18.81 16.78
N GLY A 122 17.69 19.39 15.69
CA GLY A 122 18.88 18.90 14.99
C GLY A 122 18.69 17.58 14.23
N ARG A 123 17.45 17.14 14.00
CA ARG A 123 17.09 15.91 13.29
C ARG A 123 16.33 16.21 12.00
N VAL A 124 16.41 15.27 11.06
CA VAL A 124 15.57 15.23 9.86
C VAL A 124 14.98 13.83 9.70
N ILE A 125 13.67 13.72 9.56
CA ILE A 125 12.93 12.46 9.50
C ILE A 125 12.17 12.38 8.18
N PHE A 126 12.27 11.25 7.49
CA PHE A 126 11.56 11.00 6.24
C PHE A 126 11.10 9.55 6.11
N GLY A 127 10.05 9.35 5.32
CA GLY A 127 9.56 8.03 4.91
C GLY A 127 9.80 7.78 3.43
N SER A 128 9.92 6.51 3.05
CA SER A 128 10.08 6.09 1.66
C SER A 128 9.18 4.92 1.28
N ASP A 129 9.02 4.71 -0.03
CA ASP A 129 8.24 3.63 -0.62
C ASP A 129 8.82 2.21 -0.29
N ASP A 130 10.00 2.11 0.30
CA ASP A 130 10.59 0.85 0.82
C ASP A 130 10.00 0.38 2.18
N GLY A 131 9.05 1.15 2.72
CA GLY A 131 8.33 0.86 3.96
C GLY A 131 9.11 1.21 5.24
N LEU A 132 10.13 2.07 5.13
CA LEU A 132 10.96 2.54 6.25
C LEU A 132 10.75 4.03 6.51
N VAL A 133 10.71 4.39 7.79
CA VAL A 133 10.94 5.77 8.27
C VAL A 133 12.34 5.84 8.84
N ARG A 134 13.10 6.89 8.49
CA ARG A 134 14.47 7.12 8.92
C ARG A 134 14.60 8.47 9.58
N CYS A 135 15.36 8.54 10.67
CA CYS A 135 15.78 9.76 11.31
C CYS A 135 17.28 9.93 11.16
N LEU A 136 17.70 11.07 10.64
CA LEU A 136 19.10 11.42 10.44
C LEU A 136 19.47 12.63 11.30
N SER A 137 20.75 12.74 11.62
CA SER A 137 21.36 14.00 12.03
C SER A 137 21.19 15.03 10.92
N ALA A 138 20.56 16.17 11.23
CA ALA A 138 20.42 17.26 10.25
C ALA A 138 21.79 17.81 9.81
N ALA A 139 22.78 17.77 10.71
CA ALA A 139 24.11 18.30 10.46
C ALA A 139 24.93 17.42 9.51
N THR A 140 24.89 16.09 9.70
CA THR A 140 25.84 15.14 9.07
C THR A 140 25.18 14.14 8.12
N GLY A 141 23.86 13.98 8.17
CA GLY A 141 23.14 12.93 7.43
C GLY A 141 23.33 11.53 8.03
N GLU A 142 23.98 11.42 9.18
CA GLU A 142 24.17 10.14 9.88
C GLU A 142 22.83 9.58 10.35
N LEU A 143 22.62 8.28 10.13
CA LEU A 143 21.43 7.56 10.58
C LEU A 143 21.40 7.46 12.11
N LEU A 144 20.41 8.08 12.76
CA LEU A 144 20.21 8.00 14.21
C LEU A 144 19.32 6.82 14.58
N TRP A 145 18.22 6.63 13.85
CA TRP A 145 17.34 5.46 13.99
C TRP A 145 16.55 5.24 12.69
N GLN A 146 16.04 4.02 12.49
CA GLN A 146 15.06 3.70 11.47
C GLN A 146 14.02 2.72 11.99
N LYS A 147 12.80 2.78 11.45
CA LYS A 147 11.70 1.86 11.78
C LYS A 147 11.08 1.33 10.49
N ARG A 148 11.00 0.00 10.37
CA ARG A 148 10.16 -0.65 9.35
C ARG A 148 8.71 -0.62 9.82
N ALA A 149 7.79 -0.22 8.95
CA ALA A 149 6.39 -0.07 9.30
C ALA A 149 5.73 -1.40 9.70
N VAL A 150 6.12 -2.54 9.11
CA VAL A 150 5.61 -3.86 9.50
C VAL A 150 6.73 -4.90 9.43
N PRO A 151 6.66 -6.02 10.18
CA PRO A 151 7.71 -7.05 10.20
C PRO A 151 7.63 -7.98 8.98
N ASN A 152 7.46 -7.39 7.79
CA ASN A 152 7.32 -8.10 6.52
C ASN A 152 7.96 -7.25 5.40
N ASN A 153 8.64 -7.92 4.48
CA ASN A 153 9.42 -7.33 3.39
C ASN A 153 8.77 -7.53 2.01
N ARG A 154 7.53 -8.04 1.93
CA ARG A 154 6.84 -8.27 0.65
C ARG A 154 6.81 -6.98 -0.18
N GLN A 155 7.14 -7.14 -1.44
CA GLN A 155 7.22 -6.08 -2.44
C GLN A 155 6.18 -6.30 -3.54
N LEU A 156 5.87 -5.23 -4.25
CA LEU A 156 5.05 -5.23 -5.46
C LEU A 156 5.57 -4.18 -6.46
N LEU A 157 5.04 -4.17 -7.67
CA LEU A 157 5.27 -3.06 -8.61
C LEU A 157 4.17 -2.00 -8.45
N GLY A 158 4.51 -0.82 -7.93
CA GLY A 158 3.61 0.31 -7.78
C GLY A 158 4.09 1.49 -8.62
N ASN A 159 3.26 1.98 -9.55
CA ASN A 159 3.59 3.09 -10.44
C ASN A 159 4.91 2.86 -11.22
N GLY A 160 5.10 1.62 -11.68
CA GLY A 160 6.29 1.18 -12.42
C GLY A 160 7.61 1.13 -11.62
N ARG A 161 7.55 1.13 -10.29
CA ARG A 161 8.69 0.98 -9.37
C ARG A 161 8.46 -0.19 -8.42
N LEU A 162 9.51 -0.91 -8.07
CA LEU A 162 9.43 -1.92 -7.01
C LEU A 162 9.40 -1.21 -5.66
N ILE A 163 8.35 -1.49 -4.87
CA ILE A 163 8.10 -0.83 -3.59
C ILE A 163 7.60 -1.86 -2.55
N SER A 164 7.64 -1.49 -1.27
CA SER A 164 6.96 -2.26 -0.23
C SER A 164 5.46 -2.30 -0.50
N VAL A 165 4.79 -3.39 -0.11
CA VAL A 165 3.32 -3.43 -0.02
C VAL A 165 2.78 -2.37 0.95
N TRP A 166 3.60 -1.97 1.93
CA TRP A 166 3.28 -0.92 2.91
C TRP A 166 4.23 0.28 2.79
N PRO A 167 4.19 1.01 1.66
CA PRO A 167 5.05 2.17 1.45
C PRO A 167 4.65 3.29 2.41
N ILE A 168 5.60 4.16 2.79
CA ILE A 168 5.29 5.35 3.60
C ILE A 168 4.73 6.45 2.70
N ARG A 169 3.41 6.39 2.43
CA ARG A 169 2.69 7.37 1.60
C ARG A 169 1.77 8.32 2.37
N GLY A 170 1.73 8.22 3.69
CA GLY A 170 1.31 9.32 4.57
C GLY A 170 2.53 10.14 4.97
N GLY A 171 2.74 11.28 4.33
CA GLY A 171 3.88 12.17 4.58
C GLY A 171 3.99 12.56 6.05
N PRO A 172 5.19 12.47 6.67
CA PRO A 172 5.34 12.60 8.11
C PRO A 172 4.97 14.00 8.62
N VAL A 173 4.54 14.08 9.88
CA VAL A 173 4.35 15.34 10.62
C VAL A 173 5.06 15.23 11.98
N LEU A 174 5.83 16.26 12.34
CA LEU A 174 6.52 16.38 13.62
C LEU A 174 5.78 17.40 14.48
N HIS A 175 5.40 17.01 15.69
CA HIS A 175 4.71 17.87 16.64
C HIS A 175 5.03 17.43 18.07
N ASP A 176 5.42 18.36 18.93
CA ASP A 176 5.70 18.14 20.36
C ASP A 176 6.60 16.92 20.66
N GLY A 177 7.73 16.81 19.95
CA GLY A 177 8.68 15.73 20.11
C GLY A 177 8.20 14.36 19.58
N ARG A 178 7.08 14.32 18.86
CA ARG A 178 6.48 13.11 18.30
C ARG A 178 6.40 13.20 16.78
N VAL A 179 6.68 12.09 16.12
CA VAL A 179 6.52 11.95 14.66
C VAL A 179 5.38 11.02 14.33
N TYR A 180 4.50 11.46 13.43
CA TYR A 180 3.35 10.70 12.96
C TYR A 180 3.48 10.43 11.47
N PHE A 181 3.13 9.22 11.03
CA PHE A 181 3.15 8.83 9.63
C PHE A 181 2.15 7.69 9.36
N ALA A 182 1.87 7.43 8.09
CA ALA A 182 1.05 6.28 7.69
C ALA A 182 1.74 5.44 6.62
N ALA A 183 1.59 4.12 6.73
CA ALA A 183 2.13 3.11 5.83
C ALA A 183 1.01 2.24 5.27
N GLY A 184 1.12 1.89 3.98
CA GLY A 184 0.08 1.14 3.25
C GLY A 184 -0.75 2.02 2.32
N VAL A 185 -1.12 1.43 1.19
CA VAL A 185 -2.01 2.05 0.19
C VAL A 185 -3.35 1.33 0.14
N TRP A 186 -3.32 0.00 0.27
CA TRP A 186 -4.46 -0.89 0.05
C TRP A 186 -5.02 -1.38 1.39
N PRO A 187 -6.28 -1.05 1.74
CA PRO A 187 -6.88 -1.56 2.98
C PRO A 187 -6.87 -3.09 3.08
N LEU A 188 -7.03 -3.80 1.94
CA LEU A 188 -6.97 -5.27 1.89
C LEU A 188 -5.58 -5.87 2.24
N GLU A 189 -4.53 -5.05 2.22
CA GLU A 189 -3.17 -5.45 2.63
C GLU A 189 -2.88 -5.05 4.08
N GLY A 190 -3.75 -4.26 4.70
CA GLY A 190 -3.49 -3.58 5.95
C GLY A 190 -2.92 -2.18 5.76
N VAL A 191 -3.34 -1.25 6.62
CA VAL A 191 -2.88 0.13 6.73
C VAL A 191 -2.52 0.42 8.17
N PHE A 192 -1.37 1.06 8.38
CA PHE A 192 -0.74 1.27 9.68
C PHE A 192 -0.45 2.74 9.89
N ILE A 193 -1.01 3.32 10.95
CA ILE A 193 -0.80 4.73 11.30
C ILE A 193 -0.07 4.78 12.65
N TYR A 194 1.03 5.52 12.69
CA TYR A 194 1.96 5.51 13.81
C TYR A 194 2.06 6.86 14.50
N CYS A 195 2.36 6.79 15.80
CA CYS A 195 3.05 7.84 16.54
C CYS A 195 4.31 7.26 17.17
N LEU A 196 5.46 7.88 16.88
CA LEU A 196 6.73 7.54 17.51
C LEU A 196 7.26 8.73 18.30
N ASP A 197 8.05 8.43 19.32
CA ASP A 197 8.97 9.37 19.91
C ASP A 197 10.03 9.78 18.86
N ALA A 198 10.13 11.07 18.55
CA ALA A 198 10.98 11.55 17.46
C ALA A 198 12.48 11.39 17.74
N ALA A 199 12.88 11.41 19.02
CA ALA A 199 14.27 11.30 19.41
C ALA A 199 14.79 9.86 19.31
N THR A 200 13.95 8.88 19.67
CA THR A 200 14.35 7.47 19.83
C THR A 200 13.77 6.53 18.78
N GLY A 201 12.73 6.94 18.05
CA GLY A 201 11.98 6.08 17.13
C GLY A 201 11.09 5.05 17.85
N ARG A 202 10.99 5.12 19.18
CA ARG A 202 10.15 4.22 19.97
C ARG A 202 8.68 4.44 19.66
N GLU A 203 7.95 3.37 19.43
CA GLU A 203 6.50 3.40 19.24
C GLU A 203 5.78 3.88 20.50
N LEU A 204 4.95 4.90 20.35
CA LEU A 204 4.06 5.40 21.40
C LEU A 204 2.66 4.83 21.23
N TRP A 205 2.17 4.78 19.99
CA TRP A 205 0.96 4.05 19.63
C TRP A 205 0.96 3.67 18.14
N LEU A 206 0.11 2.70 17.80
CA LEU A 206 -0.18 2.23 16.45
C LEU A 206 -1.69 2.02 16.30
N ASN A 207 -2.25 2.49 15.19
CA ASN A 207 -3.54 2.07 14.68
C ASN A 207 -3.35 1.14 13.47
N ASP A 208 -3.79 -0.11 13.60
CA ASP A 208 -3.84 -1.11 12.52
C ASP A 208 -5.26 -1.63 12.25
N SER A 209 -6.28 -1.06 12.91
CA SER A 209 -7.67 -1.48 12.82
C SER A 209 -8.49 -0.73 11.76
N ALA A 210 -7.94 0.33 11.15
CA ALA A 210 -8.66 1.15 10.17
C ALA A 210 -8.64 0.58 8.73
N SER A 211 -8.15 -0.65 8.56
CA SER A 211 -8.03 -1.37 7.29
C SER A 211 -9.32 -2.05 6.85
N TYR A 212 -10.15 -2.48 7.81
CA TYR A 212 -11.39 -3.22 7.56
C TYR A 212 -12.55 -2.60 8.34
N ILE A 213 -13.18 -1.61 7.73
CA ILE A 213 -14.38 -0.93 8.21
C ILE A 213 -15.52 -1.38 7.31
N TYR A 214 -16.47 -2.12 7.88
CA TYR A 214 -17.73 -2.39 7.19
C TYR A 214 -18.70 -1.24 7.45
N GLY A 215 -19.22 -0.64 6.40
CA GLY A 215 -20.14 0.48 6.56
C GLY A 215 -20.64 1.03 5.24
N VAL A 216 -21.24 2.22 5.31
CA VAL A 216 -21.84 2.86 4.15
C VAL A 216 -20.79 3.58 3.28
N HIS A 217 -20.72 3.18 2.03
CA HIS A 217 -19.92 3.72 0.94
C HIS A 217 -20.79 4.58 0.00
N PRO A 218 -20.20 5.22 -1.04
CA PRO A 218 -20.97 6.04 -1.98
C PRO A 218 -22.11 5.25 -2.62
N HIS A 219 -23.22 5.94 -2.90
CA HIS A 219 -24.49 5.35 -3.35
C HIS A 219 -25.21 4.50 -2.29
N GLN A 220 -25.00 4.77 -1.00
CA GLN A 220 -25.61 4.02 0.11
C GLN A 220 -25.25 2.52 0.07
N ALA A 221 -24.06 2.21 -0.45
CA ALA A 221 -23.62 0.84 -0.64
C ALA A 221 -22.92 0.35 0.62
N GLU A 222 -23.35 -0.77 1.22
CA GLU A 222 -22.63 -1.39 2.32
C GLU A 222 -21.54 -2.33 1.80
N ALA A 223 -20.31 -2.17 2.29
CA ALA A 223 -19.14 -2.95 1.87
C ALA A 223 -18.02 -2.83 2.92
N PHE A 224 -17.00 -3.67 2.80
CA PHE A 224 -15.73 -3.40 3.46
C PHE A 224 -14.96 -2.29 2.73
N GLY A 225 -14.33 -1.42 3.52
CA GLY A 225 -13.21 -0.62 3.08
C GLY A 225 -12.33 -0.17 4.22
N GLY A 226 -11.64 0.94 4.02
CA GLY A 226 -10.72 1.46 5.01
C GLY A 226 -10.04 2.73 4.52
N ILE A 227 -9.15 3.23 5.37
CA ILE A 227 -8.30 4.38 5.06
C ILE A 227 -7.28 3.96 4.00
N ALA A 228 -7.00 4.83 3.03
CA ALA A 228 -5.96 4.63 2.01
C ALA A 228 -5.04 5.86 1.98
N PRO A 229 -4.06 5.95 2.90
CA PRO A 229 -3.24 7.14 3.09
C PRO A 229 -2.43 7.51 1.86
N GLN A 230 -2.68 8.70 1.32
CA GLN A 230 -1.86 9.32 0.29
C GLN A 230 -1.95 10.84 0.44
N GLY A 231 -0.89 11.46 0.95
CA GLY A 231 -0.82 12.90 1.18
C GLY A 231 -0.06 13.27 2.45
N TYR A 232 0.09 14.57 2.68
CA TYR A 232 0.77 15.10 3.87
C TYR A 232 -0.15 15.06 5.10
N LEU A 233 0.24 14.32 6.14
CA LEU A 233 -0.49 14.36 7.42
C LEU A 233 -0.35 15.74 8.06
N LEU A 234 -1.33 16.11 8.89
CA LEU A 234 -1.30 17.35 9.66
C LEU A 234 -1.94 17.18 11.04
N VAL A 235 -1.60 18.08 11.95
CA VAL A 235 -2.19 18.18 13.29
C VAL A 235 -3.17 19.33 13.30
N ASP A 236 -4.38 19.07 13.79
CA ASP A 236 -5.45 20.04 13.99
C ASP A 236 -5.97 19.91 15.42
N GLY A 237 -5.43 20.72 16.34
CA GLY A 237 -5.72 20.62 17.76
C GLY A 237 -5.38 19.22 18.33
N ALA A 238 -6.40 18.50 18.79
CA ALA A 238 -6.26 17.15 19.35
C ALA A 238 -6.44 16.02 18.32
N ASP A 239 -6.47 16.36 17.03
CA ASP A 239 -6.67 15.41 15.94
C ASP A 239 -5.42 15.29 15.06
N LEU A 240 -5.09 14.06 14.70
CA LEU A 240 -4.25 13.75 13.55
C LEU A 240 -5.15 13.59 12.32
N VAL A 241 -4.92 14.41 11.29
CA VAL A 241 -5.64 14.34 10.03
C VAL A 241 -4.79 13.58 9.01
N VAL A 242 -5.39 12.55 8.41
CA VAL A 242 -4.75 11.66 7.43
C VAL A 242 -5.44 11.80 6.08
N PRO A 243 -4.83 12.48 5.09
CA PRO A 243 -5.36 12.50 3.73
C PRO A 243 -5.47 11.10 3.12
N CYS A 244 -6.63 10.76 2.57
CA CYS A 244 -6.98 9.41 2.12
C CYS A 244 -7.07 9.32 0.60
N SER A 245 -6.03 9.76 -0.12
CA SER A 245 -6.05 9.77 -1.59
C SER A 245 -7.24 10.60 -2.09
N SER A 246 -8.08 10.04 -2.96
CA SER A 246 -9.29 10.73 -3.44
C SER A 246 -10.41 10.82 -2.39
N ALA A 247 -10.36 10.03 -1.31
CA ALA A 247 -11.37 10.03 -0.25
C ALA A 247 -11.23 11.19 0.75
N TYR A 248 -12.31 11.50 1.49
CA TYR A 248 -12.27 12.47 2.59
C TYR A 248 -11.19 12.07 3.63
N PRO A 249 -10.39 13.02 4.14
CA PRO A 249 -9.36 12.72 5.14
C PRO A 249 -9.93 12.08 6.40
N ALA A 250 -9.24 11.08 6.95
CA ALA A 250 -9.60 10.52 8.24
C ALA A 250 -9.11 11.41 9.38
N ARG A 251 -9.85 11.43 10.50
CA ARG A 251 -9.43 12.07 11.76
C ARG A 251 -9.22 11.02 12.82
N LEU A 252 -8.03 11.03 13.43
CA LEU A 252 -7.67 10.16 14.55
C LEU A 252 -7.38 11.01 15.78
N ASP A 253 -7.64 10.46 16.96
CA ASP A 253 -7.18 11.05 18.19
C ASP A 253 -5.65 11.13 18.23
N LEU A 254 -5.08 12.32 18.43
CA LEU A 254 -3.64 12.54 18.38
C LEU A 254 -2.89 11.80 19.51
N ALA A 255 -3.52 11.67 20.67
CA ALA A 255 -2.92 11.07 21.86
C ALA A 255 -2.97 9.53 21.83
N THR A 256 -4.05 8.95 21.32
CA THR A 256 -4.33 7.50 21.39
C THR A 256 -4.30 6.78 20.05
N GLY A 257 -4.36 7.49 18.93
CA GLY A 257 -4.46 6.90 17.59
C GLY A 257 -5.82 6.31 17.27
N LYS A 258 -6.84 6.49 18.12
CA LYS A 258 -8.19 5.96 17.86
C LYS A 258 -8.86 6.72 16.72
N LEU A 259 -9.44 6.00 15.76
CA LEU A 259 -10.22 6.60 14.68
C LEU A 259 -11.44 7.34 15.23
N LYS A 260 -11.57 8.63 14.91
CA LYS A 260 -12.70 9.50 15.29
C LYS A 260 -13.73 9.62 14.16
N ASP A 261 -13.28 9.87 12.93
CA ASP A 261 -14.15 10.01 11.76
C ASP A 261 -13.44 9.56 10.47
N PHE A 262 -14.15 8.76 9.68
CA PHE A 262 -13.84 8.46 8.29
C PHE A 262 -15.08 7.89 7.61
N ALA A 263 -15.50 8.51 6.51
CA ALA A 263 -16.51 7.93 5.63
C ALA A 263 -16.35 8.45 4.20
N LEU A 264 -16.61 7.57 3.24
CA LEU A 264 -16.62 7.86 1.82
C LEU A 264 -17.87 8.67 1.43
N PRO A 265 -17.89 9.34 0.26
CA PRO A 265 -18.80 10.46 0.01
C PRO A 265 -20.26 10.05 0.00
N ALA A 266 -21.01 10.70 0.89
CA ALA A 266 -22.45 10.82 0.87
C ALA A 266 -22.85 12.20 0.28
N ALA A 267 -24.13 12.40 -0.04
CA ALA A 267 -24.62 13.70 -0.49
C ALA A 267 -24.23 14.81 0.52
N GLY A 268 -23.61 15.90 0.04
CA GLY A 268 -23.10 16.99 0.88
C GLY A 268 -21.69 16.80 1.46
N ARG A 269 -21.08 15.61 1.35
CA ARG A 269 -19.67 15.39 1.73
C ARG A 269 -18.73 15.66 0.56
N LEU A 270 -17.62 16.35 0.84
CA LEU A 270 -16.72 16.88 -0.16
C LEU A 270 -15.57 15.88 -0.41
N PRO A 271 -15.16 15.67 -1.68
CA PRO A 271 -14.08 14.75 -2.02
C PRO A 271 -12.73 15.25 -1.50
N GLY A 272 -11.79 14.33 -1.25
CA GLY A 272 -10.45 14.64 -0.75
C GLY A 272 -9.41 14.81 -1.86
N GLY A 273 -8.15 14.61 -1.49
CA GLY A 273 -6.97 14.71 -2.33
C GLY A 273 -5.74 14.64 -1.43
N TRP A 274 -4.56 14.78 -2.03
CA TRP A 274 -3.30 14.79 -1.26
C TRP A 274 -3.09 16.06 -0.40
N PHE A 275 -3.84 17.13 -0.68
CA PHE A 275 -3.73 18.43 -0.01
C PHE A 275 -4.83 18.63 1.05
N ALA A 276 -4.40 19.03 2.25
CA ALA A 276 -5.22 19.61 3.31
C ALA A 276 -4.33 20.53 4.19
N SER A 277 -4.90 21.58 4.77
CA SER A 277 -4.21 22.49 5.70
C SER A 277 -5.17 23.09 6.73
N THR A 278 -4.62 23.69 7.78
CA THR A 278 -5.35 24.51 8.77
C THR A 278 -5.08 25.99 8.55
N SER A 279 -5.98 26.85 9.04
CA SER A 279 -5.77 28.30 9.10
C SER A 279 -5.35 28.74 10.50
N ASP A 280 -4.47 29.74 10.59
CA ASP A 280 -4.19 30.45 11.85
C ASP A 280 -5.34 31.39 12.26
N ASP A 281 -6.26 31.70 11.35
CA ASP A 281 -7.44 32.51 11.61
C ASP A 281 -8.55 31.66 12.25
N LYS A 282 -8.85 31.97 13.52
CA LYS A 282 -9.87 31.27 14.33
C LYS A 282 -11.30 31.42 13.81
N GLU A 283 -11.63 32.44 13.04
CA GLU A 283 -12.94 32.59 12.39
C GLU A 283 -13.02 31.77 11.09
N LEU A 284 -11.93 31.64 10.34
CA LEU A 284 -11.84 30.70 9.21
C LEU A 284 -11.90 29.24 9.68
N GLN A 285 -11.32 28.93 10.84
CA GLN A 285 -11.46 27.63 11.51
C GLN A 285 -12.92 27.29 11.87
N ARG A 286 -13.79 28.29 12.03
CA ARG A 286 -15.23 28.12 12.29
C ARG A 286 -16.07 27.93 11.01
N LYS A 287 -15.47 28.03 9.81
CA LYS A 287 -16.18 27.82 8.53
C LYS A 287 -16.45 26.33 8.26
N LYS A 288 -17.28 26.05 7.24
CA LYS A 288 -17.64 24.69 6.78
C LYS A 288 -16.38 23.82 6.54
N ARG A 289 -16.47 22.51 6.81
CA ARG A 289 -15.41 21.46 6.73
C ARG A 289 -14.55 21.22 7.98
N LEU A 290 -15.07 21.52 9.17
CA LEU A 290 -14.36 21.27 10.45
C LEU A 290 -12.97 21.94 10.48
N GLY A 291 -12.86 23.18 9.98
CA GLY A 291 -11.62 23.97 10.06
C GLY A 291 -10.53 23.66 9.00
N LEU A 292 -10.71 22.66 8.13
CA LEU A 292 -9.74 22.32 7.09
C LEU A 292 -9.91 23.14 5.80
N LEU A 293 -8.81 23.70 5.32
CA LEU A 293 -8.69 24.34 4.01
C LEU A 293 -8.31 23.33 2.92
N PHE A 294 -8.93 23.47 1.75
CA PHE A 294 -8.71 22.64 0.56
C PHE A 294 -8.58 23.52 -0.69
N ASP A 295 -7.79 23.06 -1.66
CA ASP A 295 -7.57 23.78 -2.92
C ASP A 295 -8.46 23.21 -4.02
N ASN A 296 -9.26 24.04 -4.69
CA ASN A 296 -10.13 23.58 -5.77
C ASN A 296 -9.39 22.87 -6.91
N ALA A 297 -8.15 23.25 -7.21
CA ALA A 297 -7.36 22.60 -8.27
C ALA A 297 -6.96 21.15 -7.92
N VAL A 298 -7.01 20.77 -6.64
CA VAL A 298 -6.61 19.44 -6.14
C VAL A 298 -7.82 18.67 -5.60
N ASN A 299 -8.82 19.35 -5.04
CA ASN A 299 -9.90 18.72 -4.29
C ASN A 299 -11.27 18.85 -4.97
N SER A 300 -11.38 19.47 -6.16
CA SER A 300 -12.63 19.55 -6.90
C SER A 300 -12.68 18.54 -8.06
N VAL A 301 -13.88 18.01 -8.35
CA VAL A 301 -14.14 17.17 -9.53
C VAL A 301 -15.48 17.54 -10.15
N ARG A 302 -15.54 17.52 -11.49
CA ARG A 302 -16.77 17.67 -12.27
C ARG A 302 -17.46 16.31 -12.45
N HIS A 303 -18.71 16.18 -12.02
CA HIS A 303 -19.55 15.00 -12.25
C HIS A 303 -20.54 15.29 -13.37
N GLU A 304 -20.47 14.61 -14.52
CA GLU A 304 -21.50 14.67 -15.58
C GLU A 304 -22.11 16.09 -15.70
N ASP A 305 -21.22 17.05 -15.95
CA ASP A 305 -21.43 18.49 -16.09
C ASP A 305 -21.71 19.37 -14.85
N LYS A 306 -21.82 18.83 -13.63
CA LYS A 306 -21.99 19.63 -12.39
C LYS A 306 -20.82 19.49 -11.40
N PRO A 307 -20.21 20.58 -10.92
CA PRO A 307 -19.23 20.51 -9.83
C PRO A 307 -19.93 20.06 -8.54
N ARG A 308 -19.25 19.21 -7.74
CA ARG A 308 -19.78 18.73 -6.45
C ARG A 308 -19.02 19.26 -5.22
N ALA A 309 -18.20 20.31 -5.38
CA ALA A 309 -17.43 20.87 -4.27
C ALA A 309 -17.11 22.36 -4.43
N GLU A 310 -17.14 23.08 -3.30
CA GLU A 310 -16.66 24.46 -3.13
C GLU A 310 -15.48 24.46 -2.14
N GLY A 311 -14.33 24.95 -2.57
CA GLY A 311 -13.13 25.23 -1.77
C GLY A 311 -12.51 26.55 -2.22
N ASP A 312 -11.35 26.91 -1.67
CA ASP A 312 -10.68 28.17 -2.00
C ASP A 312 -9.62 27.91 -3.08
N ALA A 313 -9.77 28.55 -4.24
CA ALA A 313 -8.83 28.35 -5.35
C ALA A 313 -7.48 28.98 -5.00
N GLY A 314 -6.39 28.21 -5.14
CA GLY A 314 -5.03 28.72 -5.03
C GLY A 314 -4.44 28.76 -3.63
N VAL A 315 -5.15 28.29 -2.59
CA VAL A 315 -4.61 28.26 -1.20
C VAL A 315 -3.28 27.51 -1.11
N ARG A 316 -3.10 26.42 -1.87
CA ARG A 316 -1.82 25.68 -1.87
C ARG A 316 -0.68 26.47 -2.49
N ARG A 317 -1.00 27.50 -3.29
CA ARG A 317 -0.07 28.36 -4.02
C ARG A 317 0.17 29.70 -3.31
N ALA A 318 -0.30 29.86 -2.07
CA ALA A 318 -0.08 31.03 -1.25
C ALA A 318 0.62 30.67 0.07
N PHE A 319 1.32 31.65 0.63
CA PHE A 319 1.97 31.59 1.94
C PHE A 319 2.03 32.98 2.59
N LEU A 320 2.17 33.02 3.92
CA LEU A 320 2.29 34.25 4.70
C LEU A 320 3.73 34.43 5.17
N ALA A 321 4.32 35.61 4.93
CA ALA A 321 5.63 36.00 5.46
C ALA A 321 5.57 37.42 6.02
N GLY A 322 5.94 37.61 7.29
CA GLY A 322 5.88 38.94 7.92
C GLY A 322 4.47 39.54 7.95
N GLY A 323 3.43 38.70 8.03
CA GLY A 323 2.03 39.13 7.96
C GLY A 323 1.52 39.52 6.57
N LYS A 324 2.36 39.40 5.53
CA LYS A 324 1.98 39.65 4.13
C LYS A 324 1.71 38.32 3.41
N GLU A 325 0.58 38.23 2.73
CA GLU A 325 0.28 37.11 1.84
C GLU A 325 1.02 37.25 0.52
N LEU A 326 1.63 36.16 0.07
CA LEU A 326 2.43 36.07 -1.15
C LEU A 326 2.00 34.86 -1.95
N SER A 327 2.01 35.01 -3.28
CA SER A 327 1.64 33.94 -4.22
C SER A 327 2.86 33.34 -4.90
N PHE A 328 2.85 32.02 -5.10
CA PHE A 328 3.83 31.28 -5.88
C PHE A 328 3.82 31.73 -7.36
N ASP A 329 2.69 32.24 -7.84
CA ASP A 329 2.50 32.74 -9.20
C ASP A 329 3.03 34.17 -9.41
N SER A 330 3.56 34.80 -8.36
CA SER A 330 4.26 36.08 -8.47
C SER A 330 5.57 35.92 -9.27
N PRO A 331 6.04 36.96 -9.98
CA PRO A 331 7.34 36.90 -10.61
C PRO A 331 8.45 36.85 -9.55
N TRP A 332 9.29 35.82 -9.63
CA TRP A 332 10.47 35.65 -8.77
C TRP A 332 11.75 35.95 -9.57
N PRO A 333 12.65 36.83 -9.09
CA PRO A 333 13.87 37.20 -9.80
C PRO A 333 14.70 35.99 -10.25
N GLY A 334 15.04 35.91 -11.55
CA GLY A 334 15.85 34.85 -12.13
C GLY A 334 15.22 33.45 -12.17
N VAL A 335 13.97 33.30 -11.76
CA VAL A 335 13.21 32.04 -11.86
C VAL A 335 12.50 31.98 -13.21
N THR A 336 12.73 30.91 -13.95
CA THR A 336 12.02 30.59 -15.20
C THR A 336 11.39 29.21 -15.08
N GLY A 337 10.24 29.00 -15.73
CA GLY A 337 9.48 27.75 -15.62
C GLY A 337 8.35 27.84 -14.60
N LYS A 338 7.65 26.73 -14.38
CA LYS A 338 6.45 26.71 -13.55
C LYS A 338 6.79 26.47 -12.08
N VAL A 339 6.59 27.50 -11.25
CA VAL A 339 6.84 27.41 -9.80
C VAL A 339 5.95 26.35 -9.17
N HIS A 340 6.59 25.37 -8.53
CA HIS A 340 5.96 24.29 -7.79
C HIS A 340 5.83 24.65 -6.30
N SER A 341 6.94 25.02 -5.66
CA SER A 341 7.01 25.33 -4.23
C SER A 341 7.88 26.57 -3.95
N VAL A 342 7.54 27.28 -2.87
CA VAL A 342 8.29 28.43 -2.36
C VAL A 342 8.45 28.28 -0.85
N VAL A 343 9.67 28.48 -0.35
CA VAL A 343 10.02 28.39 1.06
C VAL A 343 10.71 29.67 1.50
N ALA A 344 10.28 30.26 2.60
CA ALA A 344 10.91 31.44 3.20
C ALA A 344 11.54 31.06 4.54
N ALA A 345 12.87 31.04 4.59
CA ALA A 345 13.63 30.67 5.78
C ALA A 345 15.07 31.19 5.70
N ASP A 346 15.76 31.27 6.84
CA ASP A 346 17.18 31.68 6.89
C ASP A 346 17.44 33.04 6.18
N GLY A 347 16.47 33.96 6.27
CA GLY A 347 16.50 35.27 5.62
C GLY A 347 16.43 35.24 4.08
N LYS A 348 16.11 34.08 3.49
CA LYS A 348 16.10 33.82 2.05
C LYS A 348 14.75 33.30 1.58
N VAL A 349 14.56 33.30 0.27
CA VAL A 349 13.46 32.60 -0.41
C VAL A 349 14.05 31.54 -1.32
N PHE A 350 13.57 30.31 -1.17
CA PHE A 350 13.92 29.19 -2.05
C PHE A 350 12.71 28.87 -2.93
N VAL A 351 12.93 28.83 -4.24
CA VAL A 351 11.90 28.57 -5.25
C VAL A 351 12.26 27.32 -6.01
N ALA A 352 11.37 26.32 -6.03
CA ALA A 352 11.51 25.12 -6.84
C ALA A 352 10.48 25.09 -7.98
N THR A 353 10.89 24.68 -9.17
CA THR A 353 10.02 24.58 -10.35
C THR A 353 9.71 23.13 -10.74
N GLU A 354 8.63 22.91 -11.49
CA GLU A 354 8.25 21.58 -12.01
C GLU A 354 9.31 21.00 -12.96
N GLU A 355 10.11 21.87 -13.59
CA GLU A 355 11.23 21.49 -14.46
C GLU A 355 12.48 21.05 -13.66
N GLY A 356 12.47 21.24 -12.34
CA GLY A 356 13.54 20.82 -11.43
C GLY A 356 14.55 21.90 -11.07
N ARG A 357 14.33 23.17 -11.44
CA ARG A 357 15.22 24.26 -11.00
C ARG A 357 14.93 24.63 -9.55
N LEU A 358 15.98 24.73 -8.74
CA LEU A 358 15.97 25.21 -7.36
C LEU A 358 16.78 26.50 -7.25
N THR A 359 16.16 27.61 -6.87
CA THR A 359 16.80 28.94 -6.82
C THR A 359 16.69 29.55 -5.42
N ALA A 360 17.78 30.06 -4.88
CA ALA A 360 17.80 30.84 -3.65
C ALA A 360 17.89 32.34 -3.94
N LEU A 361 17.06 33.10 -3.26
CA LEU A 361 16.94 34.55 -3.35
C LEU A 361 17.19 35.17 -1.97
N GLY A 362 17.84 36.33 -1.93
CA GLY A 362 18.07 37.06 -0.67
C GLY A 362 18.37 38.53 -0.94
N SER A 363 18.82 39.25 0.11
CA SER A 363 19.24 40.65 -0.01
C SER A 363 20.55 40.79 -0.80
N ALA A 364 20.64 41.80 -1.67
CA ALA A 364 21.81 42.03 -2.53
C ALA A 364 23.06 42.46 -1.74
N PRO A 365 24.22 41.79 -1.96
CA PRO A 365 25.34 42.50 -2.60
C PRO A 365 26.22 41.68 -3.58
N VAL A 366 25.90 40.42 -3.90
CA VAL A 366 26.79 39.53 -4.69
C VAL A 366 26.21 39.23 -6.07
N LYS A 367 27.04 39.25 -7.13
CA LYS A 367 26.69 38.72 -8.46
C LYS A 367 26.25 37.26 -8.31
N GLY A 368 24.97 36.98 -8.60
CA GLY A 368 24.42 35.63 -8.55
C GLY A 368 25.33 34.63 -9.26
N THR A 369 25.77 33.60 -8.55
CA THR A 369 26.57 32.52 -9.13
C THR A 369 25.62 31.44 -9.59
N LEU A 370 25.46 31.27 -10.90
CA LEU A 370 24.83 30.06 -11.44
C LEU A 370 25.76 28.89 -11.09
N LEU A 371 25.38 28.08 -10.12
CA LEU A 371 26.12 26.85 -9.83
C LEU A 371 25.92 25.94 -11.03
N SER A 372 27.00 25.35 -11.53
CA SER A 372 26.90 24.34 -12.58
C SER A 372 25.88 23.27 -12.14
N PRO A 373 25.09 22.70 -13.09
CA PRO A 373 24.31 21.51 -12.82
C PRO A 373 25.19 20.49 -12.08
N LEU A 374 24.64 19.73 -11.12
CA LEU A 374 25.34 18.53 -10.66
C LEU A 374 25.76 17.77 -11.92
N PRO A 375 27.05 17.46 -12.11
CA PRO A 375 27.50 16.91 -13.37
C PRO A 375 26.78 15.59 -13.62
N THR A 376 25.76 15.60 -14.49
CA THR A 376 25.49 14.45 -15.34
C THR A 376 26.60 14.48 -16.38
N LYS A 377 27.80 14.06 -15.98
CA LYS A 377 28.81 13.73 -16.98
C LYS A 377 28.18 12.66 -17.88
N PRO A 378 28.35 12.74 -19.22
CA PRO A 378 28.21 11.55 -20.04
C PRO A 378 28.91 10.42 -19.31
N ALA A 379 28.24 9.28 -19.12
CA ALA A 379 28.80 8.19 -18.36
C ALA A 379 30.26 7.99 -18.79
N ALA A 380 31.18 7.94 -17.81
CA ALA A 380 32.58 7.69 -18.11
C ALA A 380 32.66 6.48 -19.07
N PRO A 381 33.55 6.48 -20.08
CA PRO A 381 33.64 5.38 -21.04
C PRO A 381 33.67 4.06 -20.28
N LEU A 382 32.64 3.25 -20.48
CA LEU A 382 32.52 1.99 -19.75
C LEU A 382 33.73 1.12 -20.07
N ASP A 383 34.22 0.39 -19.08
CA ASP A 383 35.28 -0.59 -19.32
C ASP A 383 34.87 -1.55 -20.45
N LYS A 384 35.80 -1.83 -21.38
CA LYS A 384 35.52 -2.65 -22.56
C LYS A 384 35.10 -4.08 -22.18
N SER A 385 35.61 -4.61 -21.07
CA SER A 385 35.23 -5.93 -20.58
C SER A 385 33.78 -5.93 -20.11
N ALA A 386 33.38 -4.96 -19.29
CA ALA A 386 31.99 -4.82 -18.83
C ALA A 386 31.00 -4.64 -19.99
N GLN A 387 31.38 -3.89 -21.03
CA GLN A 387 30.57 -3.75 -22.25
C GLN A 387 30.36 -5.09 -22.96
N LEU A 388 31.43 -5.89 -23.11
CA LEU A 388 31.36 -7.20 -23.77
C LEU A 388 30.52 -8.20 -22.96
N THR A 389 30.69 -8.22 -21.62
CA THR A 389 29.87 -9.04 -20.73
C THR A 389 28.39 -8.67 -20.87
N ALA A 390 28.07 -7.38 -20.84
CA ALA A 390 26.69 -6.89 -21.00
C ALA A 390 26.09 -7.32 -22.35
N THR A 391 26.84 -7.19 -23.44
CA THR A 391 26.38 -7.63 -24.77
C THR A 391 26.07 -9.13 -24.80
N LYS A 392 26.93 -9.98 -24.22
CA LYS A 392 26.68 -11.44 -24.14
C LYS A 392 25.42 -11.75 -23.34
N LEU A 393 25.26 -11.14 -22.17
CA LEU A 393 24.09 -11.33 -21.29
C LEU A 393 22.80 -10.87 -21.97
N LEU A 394 22.82 -9.71 -22.64
CA LEU A 394 21.64 -9.16 -23.32
C LEU A 394 21.25 -9.96 -24.56
N THR A 395 22.21 -10.56 -25.28
CA THR A 395 21.93 -11.53 -26.35
C THR A 395 21.19 -12.75 -25.80
N ALA A 396 21.62 -13.27 -24.64
CA ALA A 396 20.96 -14.40 -23.98
C ALA A 396 19.56 -14.05 -23.44
N ALA A 397 19.31 -12.79 -23.07
CA ALA A 397 18.04 -12.33 -22.49
C ALA A 397 16.82 -12.51 -23.41
N GLY A 398 17.01 -12.53 -24.73
CA GLY A 398 15.92 -12.74 -25.72
C GLY A 398 14.97 -11.56 -25.91
N THR A 399 15.10 -10.51 -25.12
CA THR A 399 14.44 -9.20 -25.27
C THR A 399 15.36 -8.12 -24.73
N GLN A 400 15.10 -6.86 -25.08
CA GLN A 400 15.82 -5.69 -24.57
C GLN A 400 14.97 -4.83 -23.63
N ARG A 401 13.76 -5.28 -23.28
CA ARG A 401 12.71 -4.47 -22.63
C ARG A 401 12.02 -5.23 -21.51
N GLY A 402 11.48 -4.49 -20.56
CA GLY A 402 10.78 -5.02 -19.38
C GLY A 402 11.57 -4.81 -18.09
N TYR A 403 11.41 -5.72 -17.14
CA TYR A 403 12.16 -5.70 -15.88
C TYR A 403 13.24 -6.79 -15.88
N ALA A 404 14.41 -6.42 -15.37
CA ALA A 404 15.54 -7.32 -15.22
C ALA A 404 16.03 -7.34 -13.76
N LEU A 405 16.40 -8.52 -13.27
CA LEU A 405 16.96 -8.73 -11.94
C LEU A 405 18.41 -9.16 -12.07
N VAL A 406 19.31 -8.52 -11.32
CA VAL A 406 20.71 -8.93 -11.19
C VAL A 406 20.90 -9.43 -9.76
N LEU A 407 21.20 -10.71 -9.61
CA LEU A 407 21.62 -11.29 -8.33
C LEU A 407 23.12 -11.10 -8.24
N GLY A 408 23.60 -10.33 -7.26
CA GLY A 408 24.96 -9.80 -7.21
C GLY A 408 25.07 -8.42 -7.87
N LEU A 409 26.30 -7.93 -8.00
CA LEU A 409 26.61 -6.65 -8.67
C LEU A 409 27.54 -6.83 -9.87
N GLY A 410 28.25 -7.97 -9.94
CA GLY A 410 29.26 -8.27 -10.95
C GLY A 410 30.50 -7.39 -10.84
N GLU A 411 31.22 -7.30 -11.95
CA GLU A 411 32.36 -6.39 -12.10
C GLU A 411 31.93 -4.90 -12.12
N PRO A 412 32.78 -3.98 -11.65
CA PRO A 412 32.53 -2.54 -11.77
C PRO A 412 32.22 -2.15 -13.22
N GLY A 413 31.13 -1.42 -13.42
CA GLY A 413 30.67 -0.97 -14.74
C GLY A 413 29.64 -1.87 -15.43
N LEU A 414 29.42 -3.10 -14.96
CA LEU A 414 28.47 -4.04 -15.59
C LEU A 414 27.04 -3.49 -15.60
N LEU A 415 26.54 -3.01 -14.46
CA LEU A 415 25.18 -2.47 -14.34
C LEU A 415 24.97 -1.26 -15.25
N GLU A 416 25.95 -0.37 -15.33
CA GLU A 416 25.92 0.76 -16.27
C GLU A 416 25.90 0.30 -17.72
N ALA A 417 26.72 -0.68 -18.08
CA ALA A 417 26.76 -1.24 -19.43
C ALA A 417 25.43 -1.90 -19.82
N LEU A 418 24.84 -2.70 -18.93
CA LEU A 418 23.53 -3.31 -19.13
C LEU A 418 22.44 -2.26 -19.34
N ALA A 419 22.44 -1.18 -18.54
CA ALA A 419 21.43 -0.12 -18.63
C ALA A 419 21.59 0.78 -19.85
N GLN A 420 22.81 0.96 -20.37
CA GLN A 420 23.09 1.74 -21.57
C GLN A 420 22.85 0.96 -22.87
N GLN A 421 23.04 -0.36 -22.85
CA GLN A 421 22.86 -1.24 -24.03
C GLN A 421 21.44 -1.83 -24.14
N SER A 422 20.53 -1.50 -23.21
CA SER A 422 19.16 -2.04 -23.21
C SER A 422 18.14 -1.04 -22.68
N GLN A 423 16.86 -1.37 -22.82
CA GLN A 423 15.73 -0.59 -22.30
C GLN A 423 15.14 -1.18 -21.01
N PHE A 424 15.75 -2.23 -20.44
CA PHE A 424 15.30 -2.83 -19.18
C PHE A 424 15.34 -1.86 -18.01
N LYS A 425 14.37 -1.96 -17.10
CA LYS A 425 14.52 -1.45 -15.74
C LYS A 425 15.19 -2.52 -14.88
N PHE A 426 16.32 -2.20 -14.27
CA PHE A 426 17.10 -3.15 -13.49
C PHE A 426 16.81 -3.02 -11.99
N LEU A 427 16.74 -4.16 -11.32
CA LEU A 427 16.90 -4.29 -9.88
C LEU A 427 18.15 -5.13 -9.63
N ALA A 428 19.06 -4.69 -8.78
CA ALA A 428 20.15 -5.53 -8.32
C ALA A 428 20.06 -5.79 -6.82
N LEU A 429 20.29 -7.05 -6.43
CA LEU A 429 20.33 -7.49 -5.03
C LEU A 429 21.76 -7.84 -4.65
N THR A 430 22.20 -7.36 -3.50
CA THR A 430 23.51 -7.71 -2.95
C THR A 430 23.43 -7.80 -1.43
N ASP A 431 24.27 -8.61 -0.82
CA ASP A 431 24.55 -8.64 0.62
C ASP A 431 25.85 -7.89 0.97
N ASN A 432 26.58 -7.38 -0.03
CA ASN A 432 27.85 -6.69 0.15
C ASN A 432 27.68 -5.17 0.29
N SER A 433 27.70 -4.67 1.53
CA SER A 433 27.46 -3.26 1.86
C SER A 433 28.53 -2.29 1.33
N SER A 434 29.79 -2.72 1.22
CA SER A 434 30.88 -1.86 0.73
C SER A 434 30.78 -1.65 -0.78
N LYS A 435 30.52 -2.72 -1.56
CA LYS A 435 30.25 -2.61 -3.00
C LYS A 435 28.98 -1.82 -3.29
N LEU A 436 27.95 -1.94 -2.45
CA LEU A 436 26.70 -1.21 -2.61
C LEU A 436 26.91 0.31 -2.59
N THR A 437 27.66 0.81 -1.61
CA THR A 437 27.89 2.26 -1.44
C THR A 437 28.62 2.86 -2.64
N SER A 438 29.71 2.24 -3.08
CA SER A 438 30.47 2.71 -4.24
C SER A 438 29.67 2.59 -5.54
N THR A 439 28.85 1.55 -5.69
CA THR A 439 27.98 1.38 -6.86
C THR A 439 26.86 2.41 -6.90
N ARG A 440 26.19 2.70 -5.78
CA ARG A 440 25.18 3.78 -5.69
C ARG A 440 25.77 5.12 -6.13
N ALA A 441 26.96 5.45 -5.65
CA ALA A 441 27.64 6.68 -6.03
C ALA A 441 27.88 6.75 -7.55
N ARG A 442 28.43 5.70 -8.17
CA ARG A 442 28.67 5.63 -9.62
C ARG A 442 27.37 5.76 -10.42
N LEU A 443 26.33 5.01 -10.06
CA LEU A 443 25.03 5.04 -10.73
C LEU A 443 24.33 6.39 -10.59
N ALA A 444 24.44 7.03 -9.41
CA ALA A 444 23.88 8.36 -9.19
C ALA A 444 24.61 9.42 -10.04
N THR A 445 25.94 9.37 -10.11
CA THR A 445 26.74 10.25 -11.00
C THR A 445 26.40 10.04 -12.47
N ALA A 446 26.12 8.80 -12.88
CA ALA A 446 25.69 8.48 -14.24
C ALA A 446 24.21 8.82 -14.52
N GLY A 447 23.45 9.27 -13.52
CA GLY A 447 22.01 9.54 -13.65
C GLY A 447 21.14 8.30 -13.85
N LEU A 448 21.66 7.11 -13.52
CA LEU A 448 21.00 5.81 -13.72
C LEU A 448 20.32 5.27 -12.45
N TYR A 449 20.70 5.73 -11.25
CA TYR A 449 20.15 5.23 -9.99
C TYR A 449 18.68 5.63 -9.79
N GLY A 450 17.90 4.72 -9.22
CA GLY A 450 16.46 4.85 -8.95
C GLY A 450 15.62 4.47 -10.17
N GLU A 451 15.57 5.35 -11.18
CA GLU A 451 14.64 5.19 -12.32
C GLU A 451 15.02 4.05 -13.29
N ARG A 452 16.31 3.91 -13.60
CA ARG A 452 16.82 2.86 -14.51
C ARG A 452 17.36 1.65 -13.74
N ILE A 453 18.02 1.88 -12.61
CA ILE A 453 18.63 0.85 -11.77
C ILE A 453 18.32 1.12 -10.30
N ALA A 454 17.62 0.20 -9.65
CA ALA A 454 17.45 0.17 -8.20
C ALA A 454 18.42 -0.86 -7.58
N LEU A 455 18.96 -0.55 -6.40
CA LEU A 455 19.84 -1.46 -5.65
C LEU A 455 19.27 -1.70 -4.25
N ARG A 456 19.27 -2.95 -3.81
CA ARG A 456 18.84 -3.34 -2.45
C ARG A 456 19.89 -4.16 -1.74
N HIS A 457 20.10 -3.84 -0.46
CA HIS A 457 20.95 -4.62 0.44
C HIS A 457 20.13 -5.75 1.07
N VAL A 458 19.99 -6.87 0.37
CA VAL A 458 19.17 -7.99 0.85
C VAL A 458 19.57 -9.29 0.17
N ALA A 459 19.58 -10.38 0.94
CA ALA A 459 19.76 -11.71 0.39
C ALA A 459 18.55 -12.10 -0.48
N PRO A 460 18.72 -12.87 -1.58
CA PRO A 460 17.62 -13.25 -2.45
C PRO A 460 16.43 -13.90 -1.73
N LYS A 461 16.71 -14.79 -0.76
CA LYS A 461 15.69 -15.47 0.05
C LYS A 461 14.83 -14.53 0.90
N ASP A 462 15.39 -13.39 1.29
CA ASP A 462 14.79 -12.37 2.17
C ASP A 462 14.33 -11.13 1.38
N SER A 463 14.25 -11.22 0.05
CA SER A 463 14.00 -10.05 -0.81
C SER A 463 12.52 -9.63 -0.86
N GLY A 464 11.61 -10.57 -0.62
CA GLY A 464 10.16 -10.36 -0.68
C GLY A 464 9.65 -10.02 -2.09
N LEU A 465 10.40 -10.32 -3.15
CA LEU A 465 10.05 -9.93 -4.52
C LEU A 465 8.73 -10.56 -5.00
N PRO A 466 7.92 -9.82 -5.79
CA PRO A 466 6.71 -10.38 -6.38
C PRO A 466 7.05 -11.51 -7.38
N PRO A 467 6.15 -12.47 -7.59
CA PRO A 467 6.33 -13.47 -8.64
C PRO A 467 6.19 -12.81 -10.03
N TYR A 468 6.71 -13.50 -11.05
CA TYR A 468 6.41 -13.26 -12.47
C TYR A 468 6.81 -11.88 -13.06
N PHE A 469 7.56 -11.05 -12.34
CA PHE A 469 7.84 -9.69 -12.81
C PHE A 469 9.05 -9.61 -13.76
N ALA A 470 10.01 -10.53 -13.66
CA ALA A 470 11.30 -10.40 -14.34
C ALA A 470 11.26 -11.07 -15.72
N ASN A 471 11.44 -10.28 -16.77
CA ASN A 471 11.69 -10.80 -18.12
C ASN A 471 13.08 -11.44 -18.21
N PHE A 472 14.01 -10.94 -17.42
CA PHE A 472 15.41 -11.34 -17.44
C PHE A 472 15.99 -11.40 -16.03
N ILE A 473 16.64 -12.49 -15.66
CA ILE A 473 17.40 -12.60 -14.41
C ILE A 473 18.84 -12.98 -14.76
N VAL A 474 19.81 -12.31 -14.14
CA VAL A 474 21.23 -12.61 -14.27
C VAL A 474 21.77 -13.04 -12.92
N LEU A 475 22.44 -14.19 -12.88
CA LEU A 475 23.34 -14.53 -11.79
C LEU A 475 24.71 -13.91 -12.11
N ALA A 476 25.03 -12.80 -11.45
CA ALA A 476 26.29 -12.11 -11.67
C ALA A 476 27.48 -12.95 -11.17
N SER A 477 28.69 -12.61 -11.63
CA SER A 477 29.92 -13.34 -11.32
C SER A 477 30.25 -13.40 -9.83
N ASP A 478 29.75 -12.46 -9.03
CA ASP A 478 29.95 -12.41 -7.58
C ASP A 478 28.78 -12.97 -6.76
N ALA A 479 27.76 -13.54 -7.42
CA ALA A 479 26.65 -14.19 -6.74
C ALA A 479 26.92 -15.68 -6.49
N SER A 480 26.41 -16.18 -5.37
CA SER A 480 26.48 -17.61 -5.05
C SER A 480 25.55 -18.42 -5.96
N LEU A 481 25.99 -19.61 -6.38
CA LEU A 481 25.13 -20.57 -7.06
C LEU A 481 23.96 -20.98 -6.13
N PRO A 482 22.71 -20.93 -6.60
CA PRO A 482 21.57 -21.36 -5.80
C PRO A 482 21.52 -22.88 -5.68
N ASP A 483 21.09 -23.40 -4.53
CA ASP A 483 20.67 -24.80 -4.44
C ASP A 483 19.32 -25.02 -5.19
N PRO A 484 18.85 -26.27 -5.38
CA PRO A 484 17.60 -26.53 -6.09
C PRO A 484 16.35 -25.85 -5.49
N THR A 485 16.32 -25.59 -4.18
CA THR A 485 15.21 -24.90 -3.51
C THR A 485 15.26 -23.41 -3.78
N ALA A 486 16.43 -22.79 -3.61
CA ALA A 486 16.66 -21.39 -3.96
C ALA A 486 16.41 -21.13 -5.45
N LEU A 487 16.78 -22.07 -6.34
CA LEU A 487 16.53 -21.96 -7.76
C LEU A 487 15.03 -21.95 -8.09
N LYS A 488 14.21 -22.75 -7.40
CA LYS A 488 12.74 -22.70 -7.55
C LYS A 488 12.18 -21.32 -7.17
N GLN A 489 12.70 -20.72 -6.10
CA GLN A 489 12.30 -19.37 -5.69
C GLN A 489 12.67 -18.34 -6.77
N ILE A 490 13.92 -18.37 -7.27
CA ILE A 490 14.39 -17.47 -8.34
C ILE A 490 13.56 -17.66 -9.61
N TYR A 491 13.26 -18.91 -9.98
CA TYR A 491 12.42 -19.25 -11.13
C TYR A 491 10.99 -18.70 -10.97
N GLY A 492 10.46 -18.65 -9.74
CA GLY A 492 9.16 -18.05 -9.44
C GLY A 492 9.07 -16.56 -9.80
N TRP A 493 10.19 -15.83 -9.81
CA TRP A 493 10.24 -14.43 -10.23
C TRP A 493 10.25 -14.24 -11.74
N LEU A 494 10.62 -15.27 -12.52
CA LEU A 494 10.60 -15.20 -13.97
C LEU A 494 9.17 -15.07 -14.49
N ARG A 495 8.99 -14.09 -15.37
CA ARG A 495 7.78 -13.87 -16.13
C ARG A 495 7.47 -15.11 -16.98
N PRO A 496 6.22 -15.62 -16.94
CA PRO A 496 5.74 -16.60 -17.91
C PRO A 496 5.85 -16.11 -19.35
N TYR A 497 5.69 -17.01 -20.33
CA TYR A 497 5.78 -16.70 -21.76
C TYR A 497 7.13 -16.10 -22.18
N GLY A 498 8.23 -16.74 -21.76
CA GLY A 498 9.57 -16.51 -22.32
C GLY A 498 10.57 -15.79 -21.41
N GLY A 499 10.27 -15.57 -20.12
CA GLY A 499 11.26 -15.01 -19.18
C GLY A 499 12.48 -15.91 -19.04
N ARG A 500 13.68 -15.32 -18.96
CA ARG A 500 14.97 -16.06 -18.94
C ARG A 500 15.82 -15.77 -17.73
N LEU A 501 16.34 -16.83 -17.11
CA LEU A 501 17.43 -16.78 -16.13
C LEU A 501 18.73 -17.20 -16.81
N VAL A 502 19.76 -16.37 -16.68
CA VAL A 502 21.07 -16.57 -17.29
C VAL A 502 22.16 -16.56 -16.22
N GLY A 503 23.06 -17.53 -16.28
CA GLY A 503 24.15 -17.69 -15.33
C GLY A 503 25.24 -18.62 -15.87
N PRO A 504 26.21 -19.02 -15.03
CA PRO A 504 27.27 -19.95 -15.43
C PRO A 504 26.70 -21.32 -15.82
N GLU A 505 27.41 -22.08 -16.66
CA GLU A 505 26.96 -23.38 -17.19
C GLU A 505 26.53 -24.39 -16.11
N SER A 506 27.20 -24.36 -14.95
CA SER A 506 26.88 -25.21 -13.79
C SER A 506 25.43 -25.07 -13.32
N LEU A 507 24.77 -23.94 -13.59
CA LEU A 507 23.36 -23.72 -13.26
C LEU A 507 22.42 -24.68 -14.00
N ALA A 508 22.78 -25.13 -15.21
CA ALA A 508 21.98 -26.08 -15.99
C ALA A 508 21.75 -27.40 -15.23
N ARG A 509 22.80 -27.91 -14.57
CA ARG A 509 22.70 -29.13 -13.77
C ARG A 509 21.79 -28.97 -12.55
N ILE A 510 21.79 -27.79 -11.94
CA ILE A 510 20.94 -27.48 -10.79
C ILE A 510 19.47 -27.43 -11.24
N ALA A 511 19.20 -26.87 -12.43
CA ALA A 511 17.85 -26.82 -13.00
C ALA A 511 17.27 -28.21 -13.28
N GLU A 512 18.08 -29.15 -13.79
CA GLU A 512 17.68 -30.55 -13.97
C GLU A 512 17.21 -31.20 -12.66
N VAL A 513 17.96 -30.96 -11.57
CA VAL A 513 17.62 -31.48 -10.24
C VAL A 513 16.39 -30.78 -9.66
N ALA A 514 16.24 -29.47 -9.89
CA ALA A 514 15.13 -28.68 -9.37
C ALA A 514 13.78 -29.06 -10.00
N LYS A 515 13.75 -29.62 -11.22
CA LYS A 515 12.51 -29.98 -11.95
C LYS A 515 11.55 -28.80 -12.06
N LEU A 516 12.01 -27.74 -12.70
CA LEU A 516 11.25 -26.50 -12.87
C LEU A 516 10.12 -26.70 -13.90
N PRO A 517 8.85 -26.35 -13.58
CA PRO A 517 7.71 -26.57 -14.47
C PRO A 517 7.76 -25.61 -15.66
N GLN A 518 7.49 -26.11 -16.87
CA GLN A 518 7.58 -25.33 -18.13
C GLN A 518 8.97 -24.70 -18.37
N ALA A 519 10.04 -25.32 -17.87
CA ALA A 519 11.40 -24.83 -18.09
C ALA A 519 12.07 -25.53 -19.28
N SER A 520 12.68 -24.76 -20.17
CA SER A 520 13.69 -25.24 -21.10
C SER A 520 15.08 -24.76 -20.68
N VAL A 521 16.08 -25.63 -20.83
CA VAL A 521 17.46 -25.34 -20.42
C VAL A 521 18.37 -25.50 -21.64
N LYS A 522 19.16 -24.47 -21.92
CA LYS A 522 20.16 -24.47 -23.01
C LYS A 522 21.49 -23.94 -22.47
N VAL A 523 22.60 -24.49 -22.97
CA VAL A 523 23.93 -23.92 -22.77
C VAL A 523 24.41 -23.30 -24.08
N ALA A 524 24.85 -22.05 -24.04
CA ALA A 524 25.39 -21.33 -25.19
C ALA A 524 26.39 -20.26 -24.72
N ASP A 525 27.49 -20.09 -25.45
CA ASP A 525 28.52 -19.06 -25.19
C ASP A 525 29.04 -19.03 -23.74
N GLY A 526 29.19 -20.20 -23.09
CA GLY A 526 29.64 -20.28 -21.70
C GLY A 526 28.56 -20.01 -20.65
N LEU A 527 27.29 -19.89 -21.06
CA LEU A 527 26.17 -19.53 -20.20
C LEU A 527 25.07 -20.59 -20.23
N ALA A 528 24.54 -20.92 -19.06
CA ALA A 528 23.26 -21.61 -18.95
C ALA A 528 22.11 -20.59 -19.09
N ILE A 529 21.13 -20.92 -19.93
CA ILE A 529 19.93 -20.14 -20.21
C ILE A 529 18.73 -21.02 -19.85
N ILE A 530 18.03 -20.66 -18.78
CA ILE A 530 16.80 -21.32 -18.33
C ILE A 530 15.64 -20.41 -18.76
N THR A 531 14.77 -20.91 -19.63
CA THR A 531 13.60 -20.17 -20.12
C THR A 531 12.33 -20.72 -19.48
N ARG A 532 11.44 -19.84 -19.01
CA ARG A 532 10.09 -20.20 -18.61
C ARG A 532 9.15 -20.09 -19.80
N GLU A 533 8.79 -21.23 -20.38
CA GLU A 533 7.98 -21.31 -21.58
C GLU A 533 6.48 -21.29 -21.26
N GLY A 534 5.69 -20.79 -22.21
CA GLY A 534 4.24 -20.92 -22.15
C GLY A 534 3.55 -20.31 -20.93
N ALA A 535 2.33 -20.81 -20.72
CA ALA A 535 1.42 -20.38 -19.66
C ALA A 535 1.78 -21.00 -18.31
N LEU A 536 1.27 -20.40 -17.23
CA LEU A 536 1.27 -21.06 -15.94
C LEU A 536 0.33 -22.28 -15.99
N GLU A 537 0.77 -23.42 -15.45
CA GLU A 537 -0.09 -24.61 -15.37
C GLU A 537 -1.35 -24.32 -14.56
N GLY A 538 -2.52 -24.62 -15.13
CA GLY A 538 -3.82 -24.29 -14.53
C GLY A 538 -4.35 -22.89 -14.83
N SER A 539 -3.59 -22.02 -15.51
CA SER A 539 -4.07 -20.71 -15.93
C SER A 539 -4.92 -20.75 -17.22
N ALA A 540 -5.81 -19.79 -17.38
CA ALA A 540 -6.72 -19.69 -18.52
C ALA A 540 -6.62 -18.32 -19.23
N ASN A 541 -6.75 -18.32 -20.55
CA ASN A 541 -6.99 -17.10 -21.32
C ASN A 541 -8.47 -16.68 -21.22
N TYR A 542 -8.74 -15.38 -21.34
CA TYR A 542 -10.10 -14.83 -21.44
C TYR A 542 -10.24 -13.98 -22.70
N LYS A 543 -11.26 -14.26 -23.53
CA LYS A 543 -11.39 -13.64 -24.85
C LYS A 543 -12.35 -12.44 -24.90
N GLY A 544 -12.83 -11.97 -23.74
CA GLY A 544 -13.75 -10.83 -23.66
C GLY A 544 -15.17 -11.14 -24.17
N ASP A 545 -15.54 -12.42 -24.20
CA ASP A 545 -16.75 -12.97 -24.81
C ASP A 545 -17.87 -13.25 -23.79
N PHE A 546 -17.67 -12.88 -22.52
CA PHE A 546 -18.58 -13.21 -21.42
C PHE A 546 -18.87 -14.72 -21.31
N GLN A 547 -17.89 -15.57 -21.64
CA GLN A 547 -17.92 -17.00 -21.32
C GLN A 547 -17.17 -17.28 -20.01
N THR A 548 -17.40 -18.47 -19.45
CA THR A 548 -16.63 -18.95 -18.29
C THR A 548 -15.15 -19.03 -18.63
N SER A 549 -14.29 -18.74 -17.66
CA SER A 549 -12.84 -18.85 -17.77
C SER A 549 -12.30 -19.37 -16.44
N PRO A 550 -12.43 -20.70 -16.18
CA PRO A 550 -12.03 -21.28 -14.92
C PRO A 550 -10.50 -21.33 -14.82
N ASP A 551 -9.91 -20.28 -14.28
CA ASP A 551 -8.48 -20.21 -13.97
C ASP A 551 -8.23 -20.81 -12.57
N GLU A 552 -7.52 -21.93 -12.50
CA GLU A 552 -7.32 -22.69 -11.27
C GLU A 552 -6.45 -21.93 -10.25
N LEU A 553 -5.50 -21.14 -10.74
CA LEU A 553 -4.53 -20.41 -9.90
C LEU A 553 -5.14 -19.16 -9.27
N VAL A 554 -6.26 -18.67 -9.80
CA VAL A 554 -6.97 -17.52 -9.24
C VAL A 554 -7.84 -18.01 -8.09
N LYS A 555 -7.25 -18.19 -6.89
CA LYS A 555 -7.93 -18.63 -5.66
C LYS A 555 -7.68 -17.66 -4.50
N ALA A 556 -8.73 -17.36 -3.74
CA ALA A 556 -8.59 -16.56 -2.52
C ALA A 556 -7.78 -17.32 -1.43
N PRO A 557 -7.04 -16.62 -0.56
CA PRO A 557 -6.95 -15.17 -0.45
C PRO A 557 -6.03 -14.53 -1.50
N PHE A 558 -6.16 -13.21 -1.68
CA PHE A 558 -5.43 -12.44 -2.69
C PHE A 558 -4.67 -11.27 -2.09
N GLY A 559 -3.48 -11.00 -2.63
CA GLY A 559 -2.74 -9.75 -2.40
C GLY A 559 -2.38 -9.06 -3.71
N VAL A 560 -2.11 -7.76 -3.65
CA VAL A 560 -1.70 -6.92 -4.77
C VAL A 560 -0.36 -7.37 -5.33
N LEU A 561 -0.37 -7.61 -6.64
CA LEU A 561 0.81 -7.95 -7.43
C LEU A 561 1.45 -6.68 -8.01
N TRP A 562 0.62 -5.82 -8.60
CA TRP A 562 1.01 -4.52 -9.11
C TRP A 562 -0.17 -3.56 -9.16
N PHE A 563 0.10 -2.25 -9.21
CA PHE A 563 -0.88 -1.21 -9.50
C PHE A 563 -0.29 -0.03 -10.27
N ASP A 564 -1.09 0.56 -11.15
CA ASP A 564 -0.72 1.75 -11.94
C ASP A 564 -1.97 2.45 -12.47
N ASP A 565 -1.93 3.76 -12.64
CA ASP A 565 -3.02 4.53 -13.23
C ASP A 565 -2.89 4.68 -14.76
N THR A 566 -1.81 4.23 -15.40
CA THR A 566 -1.65 4.26 -16.87
C THR A 566 -2.66 3.40 -17.61
N LEU A 567 -3.14 2.32 -16.98
CA LEU A 567 -4.14 1.41 -17.54
C LEU A 567 -5.56 1.92 -17.26
N GLY A 568 -5.83 3.12 -17.76
CA GLY A 568 -7.05 3.88 -17.56
C GLY A 568 -7.96 4.04 -18.78
N HIS A 569 -8.99 4.86 -18.63
CA HIS A 569 -9.91 5.34 -19.67
C HIS A 569 -10.92 4.34 -20.25
N PHE A 570 -11.05 3.15 -19.67
CA PHE A 570 -11.93 2.08 -20.19
C PHE A 570 -13.40 2.18 -19.75
N LYS A 571 -13.88 3.38 -19.40
CA LYS A 571 -15.26 3.53 -18.91
C LYS A 571 -16.24 3.05 -19.98
N ARG A 572 -17.11 2.09 -19.62
CA ARG A 572 -18.11 1.47 -20.52
C ARG A 572 -17.53 0.87 -21.82
N SER A 573 -16.25 0.53 -21.85
CA SER A 573 -15.58 -0.13 -22.98
C SER A 573 -16.03 -1.59 -23.16
N PRO A 574 -15.70 -2.22 -24.31
CA PRO A 574 -15.74 -3.67 -24.45
C PRO A 574 -14.98 -4.37 -23.32
N GLN A 575 -15.31 -5.64 -23.05
CA GLN A 575 -14.53 -6.45 -22.11
C GLN A 575 -13.08 -6.56 -22.60
N PRO A 576 -12.10 -6.35 -21.71
CA PRO A 576 -10.71 -6.58 -22.07
C PRO A 576 -10.46 -8.08 -22.21
N LYS A 577 -9.51 -8.42 -23.07
CA LYS A 577 -9.09 -9.78 -23.36
C LYS A 577 -7.75 -10.03 -22.67
N PHE A 578 -7.52 -11.23 -22.19
CA PHE A 578 -6.30 -11.65 -21.51
C PHE A 578 -5.79 -12.89 -22.22
N VAL A 579 -4.79 -12.71 -23.07
CA VAL A 579 -4.27 -13.75 -23.96
C VAL A 579 -2.76 -13.75 -23.88
N ASP A 580 -2.23 -14.89 -23.44
CA ASP A 580 -0.80 -15.19 -23.38
C ASP A 580 0.00 -14.18 -22.54
N GLY A 581 -0.56 -13.83 -21.38
CA GLY A 581 0.05 -12.89 -20.44
C GLY A 581 -0.06 -11.42 -20.85
N VAL A 582 -0.90 -11.12 -21.85
CA VAL A 582 -1.16 -9.75 -22.33
C VAL A 582 -2.64 -9.40 -22.16
N MET A 583 -2.89 -8.27 -21.49
CA MET A 583 -4.18 -7.61 -21.49
C MET A 583 -4.31 -6.78 -22.76
N VAL A 584 -5.39 -7.03 -23.51
CA VAL A 584 -5.80 -6.29 -24.71
C VAL A 584 -7.08 -5.55 -24.37
N SER A 585 -6.99 -4.23 -24.30
CA SER A 585 -8.09 -3.35 -23.88
C SER A 585 -8.27 -2.22 -24.88
N THR A 586 -9.48 -1.69 -24.97
CA THR A 586 -9.77 -0.60 -25.91
C THR A 586 -10.74 0.39 -25.31
N ASP A 587 -10.37 1.66 -25.30
CA ASP A 587 -11.18 2.75 -24.78
C ASP A 587 -12.14 3.34 -25.84
N LYS A 588 -13.00 4.24 -25.37
CA LYS A 588 -14.02 4.92 -26.19
C LYS A 588 -13.69 6.39 -26.34
N THR A 589 -14.00 6.93 -27.52
CA THR A 589 -13.83 8.35 -27.86
C THR A 589 -14.99 9.17 -27.32
N TRP A 590 -14.89 9.64 -26.08
CA TRP A 590 -15.95 10.42 -25.42
C TRP A 590 -16.23 11.80 -26.04
N LEU A 591 -15.32 12.30 -26.87
CA LEU A 591 -15.37 13.64 -27.46
C LEU A 591 -15.97 13.67 -28.87
N ASP A 592 -16.38 12.54 -29.43
CA ASP A 592 -16.96 12.47 -30.78
C ASP A 592 -18.16 13.42 -30.89
N ALA A 593 -18.05 14.44 -31.74
CA ALA A 593 -19.08 15.45 -31.93
C ALA A 593 -20.32 14.89 -32.62
N SER A 594 -20.19 13.80 -33.38
CA SER A 594 -21.30 13.19 -34.14
C SER A 594 -22.31 12.46 -33.27
N THR A 595 -21.98 12.16 -32.01
CA THR A 595 -22.81 11.31 -31.13
C THR A 595 -23.38 12.06 -29.92
N ARG A 596 -23.13 13.37 -29.75
CA ARG A 596 -23.49 14.17 -28.55
C ARG A 596 -24.99 14.42 -28.28
N LYS A 597 -25.93 13.75 -28.96
CA LYS A 597 -27.38 13.89 -28.70
C LYS A 597 -28.00 12.55 -28.26
N GLY A 598 -28.55 12.49 -27.04
CA GLY A 598 -29.30 11.31 -26.54
C GLY A 598 -28.47 10.28 -25.75
N LYS A 599 -28.93 9.02 -25.66
CA LYS A 599 -28.10 7.91 -25.15
C LYS A 599 -26.92 7.74 -26.11
N VAL A 600 -25.76 8.25 -25.72
CA VAL A 600 -24.62 8.42 -26.63
C VAL A 600 -23.85 7.12 -26.78
N ASP A 601 -23.86 6.58 -28.00
CA ASP A 601 -22.93 5.56 -28.47
C ASP A 601 -21.60 6.23 -28.88
N TYR A 602 -20.47 5.50 -28.83
CA TYR A 602 -19.13 6.07 -29.03
C TYR A 602 -18.27 5.21 -29.95
N ARG A 603 -17.34 5.84 -30.68
CA ARG A 603 -16.32 5.10 -31.44
C ARG A 603 -15.21 4.56 -30.54
N LEU A 604 -14.68 3.40 -30.88
CA LEU A 604 -13.50 2.85 -30.20
C LEU A 604 -12.23 3.57 -30.64
N GLN A 605 -11.27 3.63 -29.73
CA GLN A 605 -9.90 4.04 -29.99
C GLN A 605 -9.03 2.83 -30.35
N PRO A 606 -7.76 3.00 -30.76
CA PRO A 606 -6.84 1.88 -30.93
C PRO A 606 -6.65 1.06 -29.66
N SER A 607 -6.40 -0.25 -29.81
CA SER A 607 -6.16 -1.13 -28.66
C SER A 607 -4.88 -0.77 -27.91
N VAL A 608 -5.00 -0.83 -26.58
CA VAL A 608 -3.93 -0.77 -25.60
C VAL A 608 -3.51 -2.19 -25.23
N PHE A 609 -2.21 -2.45 -25.26
CA PHE A 609 -1.61 -3.72 -24.84
C PHE A 609 -0.81 -3.51 -23.56
N SER A 610 -1.01 -4.39 -22.59
CA SER A 610 -0.29 -4.34 -21.32
C SER A 610 0.10 -5.72 -20.86
N ASP A 611 1.25 -5.80 -20.20
CA ASP A 611 1.66 -6.99 -19.49
C ASP A 611 0.78 -7.25 -18.26
N VAL A 612 0.27 -8.47 -18.13
CA VAL A 612 -0.63 -8.87 -17.04
C VAL A 612 0.08 -8.96 -15.68
N TYR A 613 1.39 -9.24 -15.67
CA TYR A 613 2.15 -9.49 -14.44
C TYR A 613 2.81 -8.24 -13.87
N THR A 614 2.97 -7.19 -14.67
CA THR A 614 3.68 -5.96 -14.29
C THR A 614 2.91 -4.68 -14.51
N GLY A 615 1.77 -4.73 -15.21
CA GLY A 615 0.97 -3.55 -15.59
C GLY A 615 1.64 -2.64 -16.62
N ARG A 616 2.78 -3.06 -17.18
CA ARG A 616 3.56 -2.25 -18.12
C ARG A 616 2.88 -2.25 -19.49
N MET A 617 2.69 -1.05 -20.04
CA MET A 617 2.31 -0.84 -21.43
C MET A 617 3.34 -1.47 -22.39
N LEU A 618 2.84 -2.22 -23.37
CA LEU A 618 3.65 -2.93 -24.35
C LEU A 618 3.66 -2.19 -25.69
N ASP A 619 4.85 -2.07 -26.27
CA ASP A 619 4.97 -1.60 -27.64
C ASP A 619 4.58 -2.72 -28.62
N ALA A 620 4.14 -2.36 -29.84
CA ALA A 620 3.66 -3.32 -30.85
C ALA A 620 4.65 -4.47 -31.16
N ALA A 621 5.95 -4.22 -31.04
CA ALA A 621 7.01 -5.23 -31.23
C ALA A 621 7.08 -6.27 -30.10
N GLU A 622 6.62 -5.93 -28.90
CA GLU A 622 6.62 -6.81 -27.72
C GLU A 622 5.37 -7.69 -27.65
N VAL A 623 4.29 -7.30 -28.33
CA VAL A 623 3.01 -7.99 -28.26
C VAL A 623 3.08 -9.32 -29.04
N PRO A 624 2.72 -10.46 -28.43
CA PRO A 624 2.62 -11.73 -29.15
C PRO A 624 1.63 -11.67 -30.32
N ALA A 625 1.89 -12.46 -31.38
CA ALA A 625 1.01 -12.51 -32.54
C ALA A 625 -0.42 -12.95 -32.17
N SER A 626 -0.56 -13.88 -31.23
CA SER A 626 -1.84 -14.32 -30.67
C SER A 626 -2.63 -13.17 -30.04
N SER A 627 -2.00 -12.37 -29.17
CA SER A 627 -2.62 -11.21 -28.53
C SER A 627 -2.97 -10.10 -29.55
N ARG A 628 -2.14 -9.90 -30.58
CA ARG A 628 -2.47 -8.98 -31.69
C ARG A 628 -3.68 -9.46 -32.50
N SER A 629 -3.78 -10.77 -32.75
CA SER A 629 -4.85 -11.34 -33.57
C SER A 629 -6.24 -11.22 -32.93
N VAL A 630 -6.29 -11.08 -31.60
CA VAL A 630 -7.53 -10.86 -30.85
C VAL A 630 -7.82 -9.37 -30.60
N ALA A 631 -7.06 -8.43 -31.16
CA ALA A 631 -7.45 -7.02 -31.17
C ALA A 631 -8.76 -6.82 -31.97
N HIS A 632 -9.23 -5.58 -32.07
CA HIS A 632 -10.46 -5.29 -32.82
C HIS A 632 -10.39 -5.75 -34.28
N ALA A 633 -11.55 -6.16 -34.81
CA ALA A 633 -11.66 -6.53 -36.21
C ALA A 633 -11.47 -5.29 -37.11
N PRO A 634 -10.92 -5.45 -38.33
CA PRO A 634 -10.86 -4.35 -39.29
C PRO A 634 -12.23 -3.66 -39.48
N GLY A 635 -12.24 -2.33 -39.43
CA GLY A 635 -13.45 -1.51 -39.55
C GLY A 635 -14.34 -1.44 -38.30
N GLU A 636 -14.00 -2.12 -37.20
CA GLU A 636 -14.75 -2.03 -35.94
C GLU A 636 -14.55 -0.67 -35.24
N LEU A 637 -13.35 -0.09 -35.38
CA LEU A 637 -12.98 1.23 -34.81
C LEU A 637 -13.77 2.38 -35.45
N GLU A 638 -14.20 2.22 -36.71
CA GLU A 638 -14.96 3.23 -37.45
C GLU A 638 -16.45 3.19 -37.12
N LYS A 639 -16.94 2.10 -36.52
CA LYS A 639 -18.34 1.91 -36.18
C LYS A 639 -18.68 2.57 -34.84
N VAL A 640 -19.87 3.13 -34.79
CA VAL A 640 -20.48 3.60 -33.55
C VAL A 640 -20.80 2.37 -32.68
N GLN A 641 -20.24 2.33 -31.47
CA GLN A 641 -20.44 1.23 -30.55
C GLN A 641 -21.47 1.55 -29.48
N GLN A 642 -22.25 0.53 -29.11
CA GLN A 642 -23.23 0.61 -28.04
C GLN A 642 -22.67 1.27 -26.77
N SER A 643 -23.50 2.08 -26.12
CA SER A 643 -23.12 2.84 -24.93
C SER A 643 -22.64 1.98 -23.76
N GLN A 644 -23.08 0.72 -23.64
CA GLN A 644 -22.67 -0.24 -22.60
C GLN A 644 -22.60 -1.68 -23.15
N TYR A 645 -21.58 -2.46 -22.80
CA TYR A 645 -21.43 -3.88 -23.15
C TYR A 645 -21.83 -4.78 -21.99
N ARG A 646 -22.63 -5.83 -22.16
CA ARG A 646 -23.03 -6.69 -21.02
C ARG A 646 -23.13 -8.16 -21.41
N PRO A 647 -23.10 -9.09 -20.43
CA PRO A 647 -23.49 -10.47 -20.66
C PRO A 647 -24.94 -10.53 -21.19
N GLN A 648 -25.23 -11.47 -22.09
CA GLN A 648 -26.56 -11.65 -22.69
C GLN A 648 -27.67 -11.92 -21.65
N THR A 649 -27.29 -12.42 -20.47
CA THR A 649 -28.20 -12.71 -19.35
C THR A 649 -28.66 -11.45 -18.60
N GLN A 650 -27.96 -10.32 -18.74
CA GLN A 650 -28.27 -9.08 -18.01
C GLN A 650 -29.19 -8.16 -18.82
N LYS A 651 -30.50 -8.24 -18.56
CA LYS A 651 -31.54 -7.46 -19.27
C LYS A 651 -31.84 -6.07 -18.68
N ASP A 652 -31.54 -5.82 -17.40
CA ASP A 652 -31.77 -4.51 -16.74
C ASP A 652 -30.48 -3.67 -16.69
N ASP A 653 -30.59 -2.41 -17.11
CA ASP A 653 -29.51 -1.43 -17.21
C ASP A 653 -28.97 -0.90 -15.87
N TRP A 654 -29.82 -0.73 -14.86
CA TRP A 654 -29.55 0.13 -13.71
C TRP A 654 -29.81 -0.53 -12.36
N LYS A 655 -30.60 -1.61 -12.32
CA LYS A 655 -30.87 -2.39 -11.11
C LYS A 655 -30.94 -3.89 -11.46
N PRO A 656 -29.81 -4.51 -11.85
CA PRO A 656 -29.81 -5.93 -12.11
C PRO A 656 -30.24 -6.69 -10.85
N ALA A 657 -30.95 -7.80 -11.04
CA ALA A 657 -31.35 -8.68 -9.95
C ALA A 657 -30.12 -9.17 -9.16
N ALA A 658 -30.34 -9.53 -7.89
CA ALA A 658 -29.29 -10.12 -7.07
C ALA A 658 -28.74 -11.41 -7.73
N PRO A 659 -27.44 -11.71 -7.60
CA PRO A 659 -26.86 -12.94 -8.12
C PRO A 659 -27.58 -14.17 -7.54
N VAL A 660 -28.03 -15.06 -8.42
CA VAL A 660 -28.49 -16.41 -8.03
C VAL A 660 -27.59 -17.41 -8.76
N ALA A 661 -26.46 -17.75 -8.14
CA ALA A 661 -25.49 -18.66 -8.73
C ALA A 661 -25.48 -20.01 -7.98
N GLY A 662 -26.54 -20.78 -8.14
CA GLY A 662 -26.64 -22.18 -7.67
C GLY A 662 -26.74 -22.35 -6.14
N THR A 663 -26.48 -23.57 -5.69
CA THR A 663 -26.56 -24.00 -4.28
C THR A 663 -25.18 -24.23 -3.67
N ARG A 664 -25.07 -24.09 -2.35
CA ARG A 664 -23.91 -24.49 -1.54
C ARG A 664 -24.32 -25.48 -0.46
N VAL A 665 -23.33 -26.13 0.14
CA VAL A 665 -23.47 -26.83 1.42
C VAL A 665 -23.16 -25.81 2.51
N ASN A 666 -24.11 -25.55 3.41
CA ASN A 666 -23.92 -24.63 4.52
C ASN A 666 -22.78 -25.16 5.43
N PRO A 667 -21.69 -24.41 5.65
CA PRO A 667 -20.53 -24.88 6.40
C PRO A 667 -20.80 -25.06 7.90
N LEU A 668 -21.90 -24.51 8.42
CA LEU A 668 -22.31 -24.68 9.80
C LEU A 668 -23.14 -25.96 10.00
N THR A 669 -24.09 -26.25 9.10
CA THR A 669 -25.10 -27.30 9.29
C THR A 669 -24.94 -28.53 8.40
N GLY A 670 -24.23 -28.42 7.27
CA GLY A 670 -24.17 -29.44 6.23
C GLY A 670 -25.39 -29.49 5.31
N ASP A 671 -26.41 -28.64 5.54
CA ASP A 671 -27.61 -28.58 4.71
C ASP A 671 -27.33 -27.90 3.36
N TYR A 672 -28.04 -28.29 2.31
CA TYR A 672 -28.01 -27.57 1.04
C TYR A 672 -28.85 -26.29 1.11
N GLU A 673 -28.30 -25.18 0.65
CA GLU A 673 -28.99 -23.90 0.57
C GLU A 673 -28.61 -23.12 -0.70
N PRO A 674 -29.42 -22.16 -1.16
CA PRO A 674 -29.00 -21.23 -2.20
C PRO A 674 -27.75 -20.46 -1.76
N ARG A 675 -26.80 -20.26 -2.68
CA ARG A 675 -25.65 -19.40 -2.40
C ARG A 675 -26.12 -17.97 -2.14
N ALA A 676 -25.72 -17.42 -1.01
CA ALA A 676 -25.89 -16.00 -0.71
C ALA A 676 -24.68 -15.22 -1.21
N PHE A 677 -24.94 -14.18 -2.00
CA PHE A 677 -23.94 -13.20 -2.43
C PHE A 677 -24.31 -11.84 -1.84
N PRO A 678 -23.87 -11.50 -0.61
CA PRO A 678 -24.11 -10.18 -0.04
C PRO A 678 -23.64 -9.09 -0.99
N LYS A 679 -24.62 -8.44 -1.65
CA LYS A 679 -24.42 -7.40 -2.65
C LYS A 679 -25.28 -6.22 -2.29
N SER A 680 -24.66 -5.08 -2.03
CA SER A 680 -25.37 -3.86 -1.64
C SER A 680 -25.81 -3.05 -2.86
N TYR A 681 -24.86 -2.59 -3.68
CA TYR A 681 -25.12 -1.75 -4.85
C TYR A 681 -24.09 -1.99 -5.97
N GLY A 682 -24.55 -1.98 -7.22
CA GLY A 682 -23.68 -2.08 -8.40
C GLY A 682 -24.49 -2.09 -9.69
N CYS A 683 -23.97 -1.44 -10.74
CA CYS A 683 -24.63 -1.44 -12.06
C CYS A 683 -24.41 -2.75 -12.84
N ASP A 684 -23.39 -3.54 -12.49
CA ASP A 684 -23.23 -4.89 -13.05
C ASP A 684 -24.12 -5.88 -12.30
N GLY A 685 -24.60 -6.93 -12.98
CA GLY A 685 -25.30 -8.05 -12.35
C GLY A 685 -24.37 -8.99 -11.58
N GLY A 686 -23.07 -8.90 -11.84
CA GLY A 686 -22.07 -9.91 -11.52
C GLY A 686 -21.86 -10.90 -12.66
N PHE A 687 -20.71 -11.58 -12.68
CA PHE A 687 -20.34 -12.53 -13.72
C PHE A 687 -19.70 -13.78 -13.12
N ASP A 688 -20.10 -14.94 -13.63
CA ASP A 688 -19.59 -16.24 -13.20
C ASP A 688 -18.50 -16.71 -14.16
N TYR A 689 -17.25 -16.70 -13.71
CA TYR A 689 -16.11 -17.19 -14.47
C TYR A 689 -15.87 -18.70 -14.30
N GLY A 690 -16.71 -19.42 -13.57
CA GLY A 690 -16.55 -20.86 -13.31
C GLY A 690 -16.14 -21.13 -11.87
N HIS A 691 -14.98 -20.63 -11.43
CA HIS A 691 -14.52 -20.74 -10.03
C HIS A 691 -14.84 -19.49 -9.20
N LEU A 692 -14.68 -18.31 -9.81
CA LEU A 692 -14.97 -17.03 -9.18
C LEU A 692 -16.25 -16.43 -9.73
N TYR A 693 -17.06 -15.89 -8.83
CA TYR A 693 -18.13 -14.97 -9.17
C TYR A 693 -17.69 -13.55 -8.82
N THR A 694 -17.63 -12.65 -9.80
CA THR A 694 -17.12 -11.29 -9.61
C THR A 694 -18.22 -10.26 -9.83
N MET A 695 -18.20 -9.16 -9.09
CA MET A 695 -19.30 -8.17 -9.13
C MET A 695 -18.87 -6.83 -8.57
N ARG A 696 -19.72 -5.82 -8.76
CA ARG A 696 -19.72 -4.60 -7.97
C ARG A 696 -20.64 -4.73 -6.77
N SER A 697 -20.07 -4.57 -5.58
CA SER A 697 -20.80 -4.50 -4.31
C SER A 697 -20.27 -3.29 -3.54
N GLY A 698 -20.75 -2.10 -3.92
CA GLY A 698 -20.15 -0.80 -3.59
C GLY A 698 -18.84 -0.60 -4.35
N THR A 699 -17.82 -1.35 -3.96
CA THR A 699 -16.49 -1.43 -4.59
C THR A 699 -16.37 -2.68 -5.47
N ALA A 700 -15.22 -2.87 -6.12
CA ALA A 700 -14.92 -4.15 -6.79
C ALA A 700 -14.98 -5.31 -5.77
N ALA A 701 -15.62 -6.42 -6.11
CA ALA A 701 -15.82 -7.54 -5.19
C ALA A 701 -15.84 -8.88 -5.91
N PHE A 702 -15.59 -9.96 -5.16
CA PHE A 702 -15.69 -11.32 -5.67
C PHE A 702 -16.13 -12.31 -4.60
N TYR A 703 -16.49 -13.50 -5.04
CA TYR A 703 -16.84 -14.67 -4.25
C TYR A 703 -16.15 -15.88 -4.88
N ASP A 704 -15.32 -16.59 -4.12
CA ASP A 704 -14.70 -17.86 -4.55
C ASP A 704 -15.66 -19.01 -4.24
N LYS A 705 -16.19 -19.64 -5.30
CA LYS A 705 -17.18 -20.72 -5.17
C LYS A 705 -16.60 -22.03 -4.68
N ARG A 706 -15.28 -22.22 -4.75
CA ARG A 706 -14.62 -23.41 -4.19
C ARG A 706 -14.55 -23.35 -2.68
N LEU A 707 -14.46 -22.14 -2.13
CA LEU A 707 -14.37 -21.88 -0.69
C LEU A 707 -15.70 -21.52 -0.06
N ASP A 708 -16.73 -21.20 -0.84
CA ASP A 708 -17.87 -20.40 -0.39
C ASP A 708 -17.42 -19.23 0.50
N SER A 709 -16.54 -18.40 -0.05
CA SER A 709 -15.78 -17.40 0.72
C SER A 709 -16.65 -16.36 1.42
N GLY A 710 -17.89 -16.16 0.99
CA GLY A 710 -18.61 -14.91 1.21
C GLY A 710 -18.16 -13.84 0.21
N THR A 711 -18.79 -12.66 0.27
CA THR A 711 -18.38 -11.53 -0.57
C THR A 711 -17.15 -10.87 0.02
N ILE A 712 -16.05 -10.89 -0.73
CA ILE A 712 -14.81 -10.19 -0.41
C ILE A 712 -14.75 -8.90 -1.24
N HIS A 713 -14.49 -7.78 -0.58
CA HIS A 713 -14.41 -6.47 -1.22
C HIS A 713 -12.96 -6.07 -1.45
N ILE A 714 -12.65 -5.70 -2.69
CA ILE A 714 -11.42 -5.03 -3.07
C ILE A 714 -11.70 -3.53 -2.90
N SER A 715 -11.42 -3.00 -1.71
CA SER A 715 -11.62 -1.59 -1.43
C SER A 715 -10.52 -0.73 -2.06
N GLY A 716 -10.89 0.46 -2.53
CA GLY A 716 -9.98 1.37 -3.22
C GLY A 716 -10.40 1.67 -4.65
N PRO A 717 -10.44 0.67 -5.54
CA PRO A 717 -10.84 0.81 -6.93
C PRO A 717 -12.34 0.51 -7.07
N ARG A 718 -13.00 1.26 -7.94
CA ARG A 718 -14.36 0.95 -8.38
C ARG A 718 -14.31 0.02 -9.61
N SER A 719 -15.19 -0.98 -9.68
CA SER A 719 -15.44 -1.67 -10.95
C SER A 719 -16.35 -0.84 -11.87
N GLY A 720 -16.21 -1.05 -13.18
CA GLY A 720 -17.00 -0.40 -14.23
C GLY A 720 -18.52 -0.64 -14.14
N CYS A 721 -19.27 -0.13 -15.11
CA CYS A 721 -20.68 -0.49 -15.29
C CYS A 721 -20.86 -1.95 -15.76
N THR A 722 -19.76 -2.58 -16.13
CA THR A 722 -19.61 -3.96 -16.55
C THR A 722 -18.62 -4.60 -15.58
N SER A 723 -18.78 -5.90 -15.29
CA SER A 723 -17.78 -6.60 -14.47
C SER A 723 -16.41 -6.39 -15.13
N SER A 724 -15.47 -5.86 -14.34
CA SER A 724 -14.10 -5.53 -14.75
C SER A 724 -13.12 -6.14 -13.75
N VAL A 725 -13.56 -7.20 -13.08
CA VAL A 725 -12.78 -8.01 -12.15
C VAL A 725 -12.70 -9.37 -12.83
N ILE A 726 -11.54 -9.72 -13.37
CA ILE A 726 -11.42 -10.76 -14.40
C ILE A 726 -10.30 -11.73 -14.02
N PRO A 727 -10.62 -13.00 -13.70
CA PRO A 727 -9.63 -14.04 -13.48
C PRO A 727 -9.07 -14.50 -14.84
N ALA A 728 -7.77 -14.34 -15.07
CA ALA A 728 -7.09 -14.84 -16.27
C ALA A 728 -5.57 -14.82 -16.10
N ASN A 729 -4.88 -15.71 -16.83
CA ASN A 729 -3.44 -15.86 -16.83
C ASN A 729 -2.85 -16.02 -15.41
N GLY A 730 -3.58 -16.69 -14.51
CA GLY A 730 -3.16 -17.00 -13.15
C GLY A 730 -3.25 -15.85 -12.14
N VAL A 731 -3.85 -14.72 -12.52
CA VAL A 731 -4.04 -13.56 -11.64
C VAL A 731 -5.47 -13.00 -11.74
N LEU A 732 -5.90 -12.26 -10.71
CA LEU A 732 -7.18 -11.54 -10.72
C LEU A 732 -6.96 -10.10 -11.15
N ASN A 733 -7.40 -9.75 -12.35
CA ASN A 733 -7.18 -8.44 -12.96
C ASN A 733 -8.33 -7.48 -12.66
N VAL A 734 -8.00 -6.24 -12.28
CA VAL A 734 -8.97 -5.16 -12.04
C VAL A 734 -8.54 -3.91 -12.83
N PRO A 735 -8.75 -3.87 -14.15
CA PRO A 735 -8.50 -2.69 -14.97
C PRO A 735 -9.37 -1.49 -14.57
N TYR A 736 -8.89 -0.27 -14.86
CA TYR A 736 -9.51 0.98 -14.41
C TYR A 736 -10.70 1.41 -15.31
N PHE A 737 -11.83 0.71 -15.16
CA PHE A 737 -13.05 0.87 -15.98
C PHE A 737 -14.00 2.00 -15.54
N TYR A 738 -13.54 2.94 -14.71
CA TYR A 738 -14.39 4.01 -14.19
C TYR A 738 -13.78 5.41 -14.27
N GLU A 739 -12.63 5.55 -14.93
CA GLU A 739 -12.01 6.85 -15.12
C GLU A 739 -12.99 7.89 -15.66
N GLY A 740 -12.90 9.12 -15.12
CA GLY A 740 -13.88 10.17 -15.35
C GLY A 740 -15.13 10.07 -14.47
N CYS A 741 -15.09 9.30 -13.37
CA CYS A 741 -16.10 9.34 -12.32
C CYS A 741 -15.67 10.25 -11.16
N SER A 742 -16.63 10.95 -10.55
CA SER A 742 -16.37 11.83 -9.38
C SER A 742 -16.56 11.15 -8.03
N CYS A 743 -16.91 9.86 -8.00
CA CYS A 743 -17.02 9.11 -6.76
C CYS A 743 -15.64 9.05 -6.11
N SER A 744 -15.54 9.35 -4.81
CA SER A 744 -14.24 9.47 -4.17
C SER A 744 -13.68 8.14 -3.65
N TYR A 745 -13.80 7.09 -4.49
CA TYR A 745 -13.06 5.85 -4.28
C TYR A 745 -11.57 6.19 -4.21
N PRO A 746 -10.84 5.79 -3.16
CA PRO A 746 -9.57 6.41 -2.86
C PRO A 746 -8.50 6.11 -3.92
N LEU A 747 -8.59 4.97 -4.62
CA LEU A 747 -7.54 4.47 -5.52
C LEU A 747 -8.05 4.34 -6.98
N PRO A 748 -8.18 5.47 -7.72
CA PRO A 748 -8.53 5.50 -9.15
C PRO A 748 -7.42 4.98 -10.05
N MET A 749 -7.18 3.66 -10.03
CA MET A 749 -6.12 3.01 -10.79
C MET A 749 -6.46 1.56 -11.11
N ALA A 750 -5.70 0.96 -12.02
CA ALA A 750 -5.76 -0.47 -12.30
C ALA A 750 -4.86 -1.23 -11.34
N LEU A 751 -5.18 -2.50 -11.11
CA LEU A 751 -4.30 -3.43 -10.41
C LEU A 751 -4.49 -4.86 -10.91
N SER A 752 -3.56 -5.72 -10.51
CA SER A 752 -3.79 -7.17 -10.49
C SER A 752 -3.44 -7.75 -9.12
N LEU A 753 -4.12 -8.82 -8.77
CA LEU A 753 -3.92 -9.56 -7.53
C LEU A 753 -3.40 -10.97 -7.82
N VAL A 754 -2.54 -11.48 -6.94
CA VAL A 754 -2.02 -12.85 -6.96
C VAL A 754 -2.54 -13.63 -5.75
N SER A 755 -2.78 -14.92 -5.93
CA SER A 755 -3.18 -15.81 -4.84
C SER A 755 -2.07 -15.88 -3.78
N LEU A 756 -2.45 -15.81 -2.51
CA LEU A 756 -1.56 -15.90 -1.36
C LEU A 756 -1.91 -17.13 -0.50
N PRO A 757 -0.99 -17.62 0.34
CA PRO A 757 -1.29 -18.73 1.23
C PRO A 757 -2.49 -18.46 2.15
N PRO A 758 -3.24 -19.49 2.59
CA PRO A 758 -4.38 -19.33 3.52
C PRO A 758 -4.05 -18.65 4.87
N THR A 759 -2.77 -18.51 5.21
CA THR A 759 -2.31 -17.74 6.37
C THR A 759 -2.42 -16.23 6.18
N PHE A 760 -2.49 -15.72 4.95
CA PHE A 760 -2.67 -14.30 4.67
C PHE A 760 -4.06 -13.83 5.09
N GLU A 761 -4.19 -12.63 5.66
CA GLU A 761 -5.45 -12.09 6.17
C GLU A 761 -6.35 -11.55 5.07
N GLN A 762 -7.59 -12.03 5.03
CA GLN A 762 -8.62 -11.53 4.15
C GLN A 762 -9.99 -11.83 4.75
N TRP A 763 -10.85 -10.82 4.79
CA TRP A 763 -12.15 -10.90 5.44
C TRP A 763 -13.29 -10.78 4.43
N ALA A 764 -14.41 -11.42 4.75
CA ALA A 764 -15.59 -11.46 3.91
C ALA A 764 -16.87 -11.15 4.68
N ALA A 765 -17.87 -10.65 3.96
CA ALA A 765 -19.24 -10.62 4.43
C ALA A 765 -19.91 -11.92 3.95
N TRP A 766 -20.13 -12.87 4.85
CA TRP A 766 -20.50 -14.24 4.46
C TRP A 766 -22.00 -14.41 4.14
N GLY A 767 -22.84 -13.61 4.77
CA GLY A 767 -24.30 -13.58 4.57
C GLY A 767 -25.09 -13.93 5.83
N SER A 768 -26.30 -13.39 5.93
CA SER A 768 -27.18 -13.62 7.08
C SER A 768 -27.86 -14.98 7.02
N VAL A 769 -27.81 -15.72 8.13
CA VAL A 769 -28.63 -16.91 8.39
C VAL A 769 -29.36 -16.70 9.71
N ALA A 770 -30.68 -16.88 9.72
CA ALA A 770 -31.48 -16.70 10.93
C ALA A 770 -31.14 -17.77 11.98
N ALA A 771 -31.17 -17.39 13.26
CA ALA A 771 -30.86 -18.31 14.37
C ALA A 771 -31.80 -19.55 14.37
N SER A 772 -33.07 -19.37 13.98
CA SER A 772 -34.04 -20.46 13.82
C SER A 772 -33.60 -21.53 12.82
N ASN A 773 -32.82 -21.16 11.80
CA ASN A 773 -32.33 -22.08 10.79
C ASN A 773 -31.08 -22.85 11.25
N LEU A 774 -30.42 -22.38 12.30
CA LEU A 774 -29.22 -22.97 12.87
C LEU A 774 -29.50 -23.79 14.14
N ALA A 775 -30.59 -23.49 14.84
CA ALA A 775 -30.94 -24.09 16.13
C ALA A 775 -30.95 -25.63 16.08
N GLY A 776 -30.05 -26.25 16.84
CA GLY A 776 -29.91 -27.71 16.95
C GLY A 776 -29.26 -28.38 15.72
N LYS A 777 -28.71 -27.59 14.79
CA LYS A 777 -28.16 -28.09 13.52
C LYS A 777 -26.68 -27.81 13.33
N ILE A 778 -26.06 -26.95 14.13
CA ILE A 778 -24.64 -26.59 13.93
C ILE A 778 -23.74 -27.80 14.22
N GLU A 779 -23.09 -28.33 13.19
CA GLU A 779 -22.10 -29.42 13.27
C GLU A 779 -20.66 -28.90 13.28
N ARG A 780 -20.43 -27.68 12.77
CA ARG A 780 -19.10 -27.06 12.72
C ARG A 780 -19.20 -25.55 12.85
N ILE A 781 -18.31 -24.93 13.61
CA ILE A 781 -18.23 -23.47 13.73
C ILE A 781 -16.86 -23.03 14.26
N GLY A 782 -16.34 -21.91 13.77
CA GLY A 782 -15.30 -21.14 14.45
C GLY A 782 -15.88 -19.82 14.96
N LEU A 783 -15.51 -19.41 16.18
CA LEU A 783 -15.69 -18.03 16.65
C LEU A 783 -14.31 -17.37 16.70
N ASN A 784 -14.18 -16.24 16.03
CA ASN A 784 -12.97 -15.41 16.04
C ASN A 784 -13.27 -14.11 16.79
N PHE A 785 -12.78 -14.02 18.03
CA PHE A 785 -13.13 -12.92 18.92
C PHE A 785 -12.42 -11.64 18.48
N GLY A 786 -13.16 -10.54 18.33
CA GLY A 786 -12.62 -9.24 17.91
C GLY A 786 -12.26 -9.12 16.43
N ALA A 787 -12.43 -10.16 15.62
CA ALA A 787 -12.13 -10.11 14.19
C ALA A 787 -13.04 -9.13 13.43
N PRO A 788 -12.53 -8.48 12.36
CA PRO A 788 -13.30 -7.47 11.63
C PRO A 788 -14.29 -8.08 10.63
N GLY A 789 -14.24 -9.39 10.36
CA GLY A 789 -15.17 -10.05 9.45
C GLY A 789 -15.10 -11.58 9.49
N ASP A 790 -15.94 -12.22 8.69
CA ASP A 790 -16.03 -13.67 8.64
C ASP A 790 -15.01 -14.25 7.66
N ARG A 791 -14.63 -15.51 7.89
CA ARG A 791 -13.70 -16.21 7.00
C ARG A 791 -13.89 -17.72 7.07
N ARG A 792 -13.82 -18.39 5.91
CA ARG A 792 -13.83 -19.84 5.81
C ARG A 792 -12.43 -20.40 5.54
N THR A 793 -12.09 -21.52 6.17
CA THR A 793 -10.88 -22.32 5.84
C THR A 793 -11.16 -23.32 4.72
N ASP A 794 -10.12 -23.88 4.10
CA ASP A 794 -10.26 -24.76 2.92
C ASP A 794 -11.08 -26.02 3.23
N ASP A 795 -10.87 -26.63 4.41
CA ASP A 795 -11.60 -27.85 4.80
C ASP A 795 -12.99 -27.58 5.37
N GLY A 796 -13.37 -26.30 5.51
CA GLY A 796 -14.77 -25.89 5.61
C GLY A 796 -15.22 -25.28 6.93
N THR A 797 -14.34 -25.02 7.90
CA THR A 797 -14.75 -24.26 9.10
C THR A 797 -15.03 -22.81 8.73
N LEU A 798 -16.27 -22.37 8.91
CA LEU A 798 -16.62 -20.95 8.87
C LEU A 798 -16.34 -20.32 10.24
N TRP A 799 -15.36 -19.43 10.27
CA TRP A 799 -15.03 -18.59 11.40
C TRP A 799 -15.84 -17.30 11.35
N LEU A 800 -16.71 -17.14 12.35
CA LEU A 800 -17.55 -15.96 12.52
C LEU A 800 -16.81 -14.92 13.35
N ALA A 801 -16.83 -13.66 12.90
CA ALA A 801 -16.43 -12.54 13.74
C ALA A 801 -17.36 -12.42 14.96
N TYR A 802 -16.79 -12.33 16.16
CA TYR A 802 -17.58 -12.14 17.37
C TYR A 802 -17.02 -11.03 18.29
N PRO A 803 -17.81 -9.99 18.62
CA PRO A 803 -19.12 -9.70 18.06
C PRO A 803 -19.04 -9.39 16.56
N ALA A 804 -20.12 -9.66 15.84
CA ALA A 804 -20.14 -9.45 14.39
C ALA A 804 -20.09 -7.95 14.05
N VAL A 805 -19.01 -7.50 13.42
CA VAL A 805 -18.80 -6.12 12.94
C VAL A 805 -18.54 -6.02 11.44
N GLY A 806 -18.35 -7.15 10.75
CA GLY A 806 -17.93 -7.24 9.35
C GLY A 806 -19.03 -7.41 8.31
N GLY A 807 -20.22 -6.89 8.61
CA GLY A 807 -21.39 -7.01 7.73
C GLY A 807 -22.26 -8.25 7.97
N PRO A 808 -23.12 -8.62 7.00
CA PRO A 808 -24.02 -9.76 7.12
C PRO A 808 -23.29 -11.06 7.47
N SER A 809 -23.68 -11.65 8.60
CA SER A 809 -23.09 -12.84 9.20
C SER A 809 -24.18 -13.75 9.78
N PRO A 810 -23.99 -15.09 9.81
CA PRO A 810 -24.91 -16.02 10.47
C PRO A 810 -25.19 -15.64 11.93
N LYS A 811 -26.45 -15.70 12.35
CA LYS A 811 -26.87 -15.36 13.72
C LYS A 811 -26.77 -16.58 14.63
N VAL A 812 -25.63 -16.74 15.29
CA VAL A 812 -25.38 -17.78 16.30
C VAL A 812 -25.58 -17.19 17.70
N GLU A 813 -26.27 -17.92 18.57
CA GLU A 813 -26.49 -17.49 19.95
C GLU A 813 -25.25 -17.79 20.81
N VAL A 814 -24.44 -16.75 21.04
CA VAL A 814 -23.26 -16.78 21.90
C VAL A 814 -23.47 -15.84 23.07
N ARG A 815 -23.23 -16.33 24.29
CA ARG A 815 -23.30 -15.57 25.54
C ARG A 815 -21.93 -15.49 26.19
N THR A 816 -21.56 -14.33 26.72
CA THR A 816 -20.29 -14.11 27.42
C THR A 816 -20.54 -13.64 28.85
N GLU A 817 -19.66 -14.01 29.77
CA GLU A 817 -19.59 -13.47 31.12
C GLU A 817 -18.17 -12.94 31.35
N PRO A 818 -17.98 -11.64 31.71
CA PRO A 818 -19.01 -10.60 31.73
C PRO A 818 -19.64 -10.39 30.35
N ALA A 819 -20.82 -9.78 30.27
CA ALA A 819 -21.57 -9.62 29.01
C ALA A 819 -20.86 -8.72 27.97
N ALA A 820 -19.98 -7.84 28.42
CA ALA A 820 -19.18 -6.95 27.58
C ALA A 820 -17.70 -7.03 27.98
N PRO A 821 -17.00 -8.13 27.60
CA PRO A 821 -15.58 -8.25 27.84
C PRO A 821 -14.77 -7.35 26.87
N GLU A 822 -13.47 -7.21 27.10
CA GLU A 822 -12.60 -6.33 26.30
C GLU A 822 -12.14 -7.06 25.02
N TYR A 823 -12.71 -6.71 23.87
CA TYR A 823 -12.26 -7.22 22.57
C TYR A 823 -11.10 -6.41 22.02
N PHE A 824 -10.18 -7.07 21.32
CA PHE A 824 -9.08 -6.42 20.60
C PHE A 824 -8.88 -7.03 19.22
N TYR A 825 -8.29 -6.24 18.34
CA TYR A 825 -7.82 -6.65 17.02
C TYR A 825 -6.44 -6.06 16.79
N ARG A 826 -5.58 -6.86 16.16
CA ARG A 826 -4.32 -6.47 15.53
C ARG A 826 -4.30 -7.09 14.14
N HIS A 827 -3.58 -6.47 13.22
CA HIS A 827 -3.36 -7.11 11.91
C HIS A 827 -2.48 -8.36 12.06
N SER A 828 -2.81 -9.45 11.39
CA SER A 828 -2.10 -10.74 11.54
C SER A 828 -0.66 -10.73 11.05
N VAL A 829 -0.23 -9.68 10.33
CA VAL A 829 1.18 -9.46 10.01
C VAL A 829 2.07 -9.42 11.25
N TRP A 830 1.50 -9.14 12.43
CA TRP A 830 2.23 -9.12 13.69
C TRP A 830 2.47 -10.51 14.29
N ILE A 831 1.79 -11.56 13.82
CA ILE A 831 1.96 -12.93 14.33
C ILE A 831 3.29 -13.50 13.84
N GLU A 832 4.10 -14.00 14.79
CA GLU A 832 5.50 -14.40 14.55
C GLU A 832 5.69 -15.91 14.42
N GLY A 833 4.62 -16.67 14.62
CA GLY A 833 4.56 -18.12 14.42
C GLY A 833 3.66 -18.81 15.43
N GLY A 834 3.96 -20.08 15.72
CA GLY A 834 3.13 -20.91 16.59
C GLY A 834 2.17 -21.80 15.79
N GLU A 835 1.37 -22.63 16.46
CA GLU A 835 0.46 -23.58 15.82
C GLU A 835 -0.96 -22.99 15.77
N GLY A 836 -1.39 -22.59 14.57
CA GLY A 836 -2.73 -22.06 14.31
C GLY A 836 -2.74 -20.91 13.30
N TRP A 837 -3.94 -20.48 12.94
CA TRP A 837 -4.16 -19.44 11.93
C TRP A 837 -3.74 -18.04 12.44
N PRO A 838 -2.82 -17.32 11.76
CA PRO A 838 -2.44 -15.97 12.16
C PRO A 838 -3.61 -14.99 12.33
N TRP A 839 -4.56 -15.01 11.40
CA TRP A 839 -5.75 -14.16 11.42
C TRP A 839 -6.78 -14.55 12.50
N VAL A 840 -6.69 -15.74 13.10
CA VAL A 840 -7.42 -16.05 14.35
C VAL A 840 -6.63 -15.56 15.55
N GLY A 841 -5.31 -15.78 15.57
CA GLY A 841 -4.45 -15.39 16.69
C GLY A 841 -4.25 -13.88 16.85
N ALA A 842 -4.58 -13.06 15.86
CA ALA A 842 -4.34 -11.62 15.86
C ALA A 842 -5.47 -10.79 16.50
N SER A 843 -6.63 -11.40 16.73
CA SER A 843 -7.75 -10.80 17.45
C SER A 843 -8.14 -11.67 18.63
N GLY A 844 -8.76 -11.07 19.65
CA GLY A 844 -9.23 -11.83 20.79
C GLY A 844 -10.06 -11.04 21.77
N VAL A 845 -10.27 -11.66 22.93
CA VAL A 845 -11.01 -11.09 24.06
C VAL A 845 -10.25 -11.30 25.36
N LYS A 846 -10.14 -10.23 26.16
CA LYS A 846 -9.54 -10.23 27.50
C LYS A 846 -10.60 -10.16 28.59
N GLY A 847 -10.31 -10.78 29.72
CA GLY A 847 -11.18 -10.75 30.91
C GLY A 847 -12.45 -11.61 30.78
N LEU A 848 -12.54 -12.46 29.75
CA LEU A 848 -13.62 -13.42 29.57
C LEU A 848 -13.58 -14.49 30.67
N GLN A 849 -14.67 -14.67 31.41
CA GLN A 849 -14.81 -15.70 32.45
C GLN A 849 -15.58 -16.93 31.93
N ARG A 850 -16.57 -16.71 31.08
CA ARG A 850 -17.37 -17.77 30.47
C ARG A 850 -17.79 -17.38 29.07
N VAL A 851 -17.80 -18.34 28.16
CA VAL A 851 -18.51 -18.24 26.88
C VAL A 851 -19.35 -19.49 26.66
N THR A 852 -20.58 -19.28 26.21
CA THR A 852 -21.54 -20.34 25.91
C THR A 852 -22.01 -20.19 24.46
N VAL A 853 -21.94 -21.28 23.69
CA VAL A 853 -22.40 -21.37 22.30
C VAL A 853 -23.60 -22.30 22.24
N ASN A 854 -24.73 -21.80 21.77
CA ASN A 854 -25.99 -22.55 21.65
C ASN A 854 -26.30 -22.90 20.19
N GLY A 855 -27.28 -23.80 20.00
CA GLY A 855 -27.75 -24.21 18.67
C GLY A 855 -26.91 -25.32 18.05
N LEU A 856 -26.03 -25.95 18.81
CA LEU A 856 -25.23 -27.10 18.36
C LEU A 856 -26.11 -28.33 18.18
N LYS A 857 -25.77 -29.15 17.18
CA LYS A 857 -26.40 -30.47 17.02
C LYS A 857 -25.88 -31.42 18.10
N PRO A 858 -26.74 -32.15 18.83
CA PRO A 858 -26.26 -33.10 19.84
C PRO A 858 -25.23 -34.10 19.27
N GLY A 859 -24.17 -34.35 20.04
CA GLY A 859 -23.09 -35.22 19.63
C GLY A 859 -21.76 -34.94 20.32
N SER A 860 -20.72 -35.57 19.78
CA SER A 860 -19.36 -35.42 20.27
C SER A 860 -18.58 -34.46 19.38
N TYR A 861 -17.82 -33.56 19.98
CA TYR A 861 -17.06 -32.51 19.29
C TYR A 861 -15.58 -32.59 19.61
N THR A 862 -14.76 -32.21 18.62
CA THR A 862 -13.43 -31.69 18.89
C THR A 862 -13.54 -30.19 19.13
N VAL A 863 -12.94 -29.73 20.22
CA VAL A 863 -12.85 -28.31 20.59
C VAL A 863 -11.40 -27.87 20.46
N ARG A 864 -11.14 -26.79 19.73
CA ARG A 864 -9.85 -26.10 19.72
C ARG A 864 -10.01 -24.70 20.30
N LEU A 865 -9.18 -24.38 21.28
CA LEU A 865 -9.07 -23.06 21.89
C LEU A 865 -7.76 -22.42 21.41
N VAL A 866 -7.85 -21.22 20.85
CA VAL A 866 -6.70 -20.49 20.30
C VAL A 866 -6.34 -19.35 21.24
N PHE A 867 -5.05 -19.20 21.53
CA PHE A 867 -4.48 -18.18 22.40
C PHE A 867 -3.26 -17.54 21.75
N THR A 868 -3.07 -16.23 21.94
CA THR A 868 -1.87 -15.48 21.53
C THR A 868 -1.69 -14.33 22.51
N GLU A 869 -0.59 -14.26 23.26
CA GLU A 869 -0.32 -13.09 24.12
C GLU A 869 -0.06 -11.85 23.24
N PRO A 870 -0.96 -10.84 23.23
CA PRO A 870 -0.88 -9.73 22.30
C PRO A 870 0.08 -8.62 22.77
N ASP A 871 0.46 -8.60 24.04
CA ASP A 871 1.35 -7.58 24.59
C ASP A 871 2.81 -7.99 24.43
N ALA A 872 3.55 -7.25 23.60
CA ALA A 872 4.97 -7.46 23.38
C ALA A 872 5.82 -7.24 24.66
N ALA A 873 5.31 -6.49 25.65
CA ALA A 873 5.95 -6.26 26.94
C ALA A 873 5.49 -7.23 28.04
N ALA A 874 4.66 -8.23 27.71
CA ALA A 874 4.19 -9.23 28.67
C ALA A 874 5.36 -9.98 29.33
N LYS A 875 5.21 -10.27 30.62
CA LYS A 875 6.19 -11.01 31.43
C LYS A 875 5.66 -12.39 31.79
N LEU A 876 6.56 -13.37 31.90
CA LEU A 876 6.22 -14.73 32.35
C LEU A 876 5.49 -14.66 33.70
N GLY A 877 4.41 -15.42 33.85
CA GLY A 877 3.55 -15.42 35.03
C GLY A 877 2.65 -14.20 35.20
N GLY A 878 2.77 -13.17 34.35
CA GLY A 878 1.91 -11.98 34.39
C GLY A 878 0.45 -12.27 34.01
N ARG A 879 0.21 -13.35 33.26
CA ARG A 879 -1.12 -13.82 32.88
C ARG A 879 -1.21 -15.34 33.07
N LYS A 880 -1.94 -15.78 34.09
CA LYS A 880 -2.21 -17.19 34.39
C LYS A 880 -3.68 -17.41 34.66
N PHE A 881 -4.23 -18.46 34.09
CA PHE A 881 -5.63 -18.81 34.30
C PHE A 881 -5.90 -20.29 34.06
N ALA A 882 -6.89 -20.83 34.78
CA ALA A 882 -7.40 -22.17 34.50
C ALA A 882 -8.42 -22.10 33.35
N VAL A 883 -8.51 -23.18 32.58
CA VAL A 883 -9.45 -23.33 31.47
C VAL A 883 -10.23 -24.62 31.66
N ARG A 884 -11.54 -24.56 31.49
CA ARG A 884 -12.45 -25.73 31.53
C ARG A 884 -13.39 -25.71 30.33
N VAL A 885 -13.69 -26.90 29.79
CA VAL A 885 -14.64 -27.10 28.70
C VAL A 885 -15.67 -28.13 29.16
N GLN A 886 -16.96 -27.78 29.14
CA GLN A 886 -18.03 -28.63 29.69
C GLN A 886 -17.70 -29.15 31.12
N GLY A 887 -17.15 -28.27 31.96
CA GLY A 887 -16.74 -28.59 33.34
C GLY A 887 -15.42 -29.37 33.48
N GLN A 888 -14.93 -30.00 32.41
CA GLN A 888 -13.66 -30.75 32.41
C GLN A 888 -12.46 -29.81 32.35
N SER A 889 -11.43 -30.08 33.16
CA SER A 889 -10.19 -29.30 33.18
C SER A 889 -9.40 -29.50 31.90
N VAL A 890 -9.07 -28.40 31.24
CA VAL A 890 -8.26 -28.33 30.02
C VAL A 890 -6.82 -27.95 30.37
N ALA A 891 -6.68 -26.94 31.22
CA ALA A 891 -5.41 -26.46 31.74
C ALA A 891 -5.67 -25.89 33.14
N GLU A 892 -4.89 -26.31 34.13
CA GLU A 892 -5.09 -25.85 35.51
C GLU A 892 -4.45 -24.48 35.78
N SER A 893 -3.41 -24.12 35.03
CA SER A 893 -2.69 -22.85 35.14
C SER A 893 -1.98 -22.54 33.81
N LEU A 894 -2.75 -22.17 32.79
CA LEU A 894 -2.23 -21.80 31.47
C LEU A 894 -1.48 -20.47 31.55
N ASP A 895 -0.20 -20.48 31.15
CA ASP A 895 0.59 -19.29 30.86
C ASP A 895 0.89 -19.28 29.35
N VAL A 896 0.10 -18.50 28.60
CA VAL A 896 0.16 -18.47 27.14
C VAL A 896 1.55 -18.05 26.66
N LEU A 897 2.18 -17.09 27.34
CA LEU A 897 3.50 -16.60 26.97
C LEU A 897 4.57 -17.70 27.12
N ALA A 898 4.52 -18.44 28.22
CA ALA A 898 5.45 -19.53 28.49
C ALA A 898 5.27 -20.69 27.49
N GLU A 899 4.03 -21.10 27.23
CA GLU A 899 3.74 -22.27 26.39
C GLU A 899 3.86 -21.99 24.89
N ALA A 900 3.54 -20.77 24.44
CA ALA A 900 3.73 -20.37 23.04
C ALA A 900 5.21 -20.04 22.70
N GLY A 901 6.05 -19.85 23.73
CA GLY A 901 7.46 -19.48 23.59
C GLY A 901 7.69 -18.01 23.24
N GLY A 902 6.80 -17.11 23.65
CA GLY A 902 6.90 -15.67 23.41
C GLY A 902 5.57 -15.00 23.01
N PRO A 903 5.53 -13.65 22.97
CA PRO A 903 4.34 -12.91 22.58
C PRO A 903 4.10 -13.06 21.08
N MET A 904 2.89 -12.74 20.62
CA MET A 904 2.52 -12.78 19.20
C MET A 904 2.74 -14.15 18.52
N ARG A 905 2.72 -15.23 19.30
CA ARG A 905 2.79 -16.61 18.82
C ARG A 905 1.50 -17.35 19.14
N VAL A 906 0.96 -18.05 18.15
CA VAL A 906 -0.31 -18.78 18.28
C VAL A 906 -0.09 -20.07 19.06
N LEU A 907 -0.91 -20.28 20.08
CA LEU A 907 -1.01 -21.51 20.84
C LEU A 907 -2.42 -22.07 20.68
N THR A 908 -2.54 -23.27 20.12
CA THR A 908 -3.82 -23.96 20.01
C THR A 908 -3.87 -25.15 20.96
N LYS A 909 -4.90 -25.22 21.79
CA LYS A 909 -5.18 -26.35 22.69
C LYS A 909 -6.38 -27.14 22.16
N GLN A 910 -6.20 -28.44 21.93
CA GLN A 910 -7.21 -29.31 21.33
C GLN A 910 -7.75 -30.35 22.33
N PHE A 911 -9.08 -30.49 22.37
CA PHE A 911 -9.82 -31.44 23.22
C PHE A 911 -10.74 -32.27 22.35
N ALA A 912 -10.52 -33.59 22.34
CA ALA A 912 -11.35 -34.51 21.60
C ALA A 912 -12.51 -35.02 22.46
N LYS A 913 -13.57 -35.46 21.79
CA LYS A 913 -14.71 -36.18 22.38
C LYS A 913 -15.51 -35.39 23.44
N VAL A 914 -15.57 -34.06 23.34
CA VAL A 914 -16.41 -33.22 24.20
C VAL A 914 -17.88 -33.47 23.86
N VAL A 915 -18.68 -33.92 24.83
CA VAL A 915 -20.09 -34.29 24.62
C VAL A 915 -21.00 -33.07 24.81
N VAL A 916 -21.89 -32.85 23.84
CA VAL A 916 -22.94 -31.83 23.85
C VAL A 916 -24.29 -32.55 23.72
N THR A 917 -25.14 -32.47 24.76
CA THR A 917 -26.44 -33.17 24.82
C THR A 917 -27.62 -32.23 24.61
N ASP A 918 -27.56 -31.03 25.15
CA ASP A 918 -28.62 -30.01 25.16
C ASP A 918 -28.43 -28.95 24.06
N GLY A 919 -27.50 -29.18 23.13
CA GLY A 919 -27.14 -28.25 22.07
C GLY A 919 -26.30 -27.05 22.53
N THR A 920 -25.74 -27.11 23.75
CA THR A 920 -24.97 -26.04 24.35
C THR A 920 -23.55 -26.49 24.71
N LEU A 921 -22.55 -25.67 24.36
CA LEU A 921 -21.17 -25.85 24.77
C LEU A 921 -20.70 -24.66 25.59
N THR A 922 -20.11 -24.93 26.75
CA THR A 922 -19.58 -23.90 27.66
C THR A 922 -18.07 -24.04 27.83
N VAL A 923 -17.37 -22.90 27.70
CA VAL A 923 -15.95 -22.73 28.07
C VAL A 923 -15.87 -21.77 29.24
N GLN A 924 -15.11 -22.12 30.26
CA GLN A 924 -14.87 -21.30 31.45
C GLN A 924 -13.38 -20.99 31.58
N LEU A 925 -13.05 -19.75 31.89
CA LEU A 925 -11.69 -19.30 32.17
C LEU A 925 -11.67 -18.64 33.56
N ALA A 926 -10.80 -19.11 34.44
CA ALA A 926 -10.68 -18.61 35.81
C ALA A 926 -9.30 -17.97 36.01
N ALA A 927 -9.28 -16.64 36.14
CA ALA A 927 -8.05 -15.88 36.37
C ALA A 927 -7.35 -16.30 37.67
N GLN A 928 -6.03 -16.45 37.61
CA GLN A 928 -5.14 -16.65 38.77
C GLN A 928 -4.17 -15.47 38.92
N SER A 929 -3.69 -14.93 37.79
CA SER A 929 -2.89 -13.72 37.69
C SER A 929 -3.22 -13.01 36.37
N GLY A 930 -3.35 -11.68 36.38
CA GLY A 930 -3.77 -10.91 35.21
C GLY A 930 -5.19 -11.23 34.72
N GLN A 931 -5.57 -10.70 33.55
CA GLN A 931 -6.87 -11.02 32.93
C GLN A 931 -6.80 -12.35 32.16
N THR A 932 -7.91 -13.07 32.00
CA THR A 932 -8.00 -14.19 31.06
C THR A 932 -7.89 -13.71 29.60
N LEU A 933 -7.64 -14.64 28.68
CA LEU A 933 -7.48 -14.37 27.25
C LEU A 933 -8.05 -15.53 26.43
N LEU A 934 -8.74 -15.23 25.34
CA LEU A 934 -9.14 -16.20 24.31
C LEU A 934 -9.19 -15.52 22.94
N ASN A 935 -8.57 -16.10 21.93
CA ASN A 935 -8.53 -15.55 20.56
C ASN A 935 -9.58 -16.21 19.67
N GLY A 936 -9.70 -17.53 19.75
CA GLY A 936 -10.65 -18.29 18.94
C GLY A 936 -11.17 -19.56 19.60
N LEU A 937 -12.37 -19.97 19.19
CA LEU A 937 -13.03 -21.21 19.59
C LEU A 937 -13.52 -21.95 18.34
N GLU A 938 -12.92 -23.09 18.01
CA GLU A 938 -13.36 -23.97 16.92
C GLU A 938 -14.03 -25.22 17.48
N LEU A 939 -15.22 -25.53 16.97
CA LEU A 939 -16.02 -26.69 17.29
C LEU A 939 -16.22 -27.50 16.02
N VAL A 940 -15.80 -28.76 16.01
CA VAL A 940 -16.01 -29.67 14.88
C VAL A 940 -16.59 -30.99 15.38
N ARG A 941 -17.82 -31.32 14.95
CA ARG A 941 -18.50 -32.57 15.31
C ARG A 941 -17.72 -33.77 14.77
N ALA A 942 -17.71 -34.85 15.55
CA ALA A 942 -17.04 -36.10 15.20
C ALA A 942 -17.56 -36.65 13.85
N GLY A 943 -16.64 -37.18 13.03
CA GLY A 943 -16.93 -37.68 11.69
C GLY A 943 -16.69 -36.66 10.56
N LEU A 944 -16.48 -35.37 10.89
CA LEU A 944 -16.10 -34.35 9.91
C LEU A 944 -14.59 -34.23 9.77
N THR A 945 -14.12 -33.89 8.56
CA THR A 945 -12.72 -33.55 8.27
C THR A 945 -12.28 -32.32 9.06
N ARG A 946 -10.99 -32.25 9.40
CA ARG A 946 -10.41 -31.12 10.13
C ARG A 946 -9.10 -30.74 9.49
N GLU A 947 -8.92 -29.44 9.24
CA GLU A 947 -7.69 -28.93 8.68
C GLU A 947 -6.54 -29.09 9.68
N PRO A 948 -5.36 -29.54 9.21
CA PRO A 948 -4.13 -29.39 9.95
C PRO A 948 -3.93 -27.91 10.30
N LEU A 949 -3.57 -27.63 11.55
CA LEU A 949 -3.24 -26.27 11.94
C LEU A 949 -1.95 -25.87 11.24
N PRO A 950 -1.87 -24.70 10.59
CA PRO A 950 -0.62 -24.25 10.03
C PRO A 950 0.35 -23.96 11.18
N ASN A 951 1.64 -24.18 10.93
CA ASN A 951 2.72 -23.67 11.76
C ASN A 951 3.40 -22.55 10.98
N PRO A 952 2.80 -21.34 10.92
CA PRO A 952 3.40 -20.22 10.21
C PRO A 952 4.83 -20.02 10.69
N ALA A 953 5.78 -20.26 9.78
CA ALA A 953 7.16 -19.93 10.04
C ALA A 953 7.30 -18.40 10.15
N ARG A 954 8.28 -17.97 10.94
CA ARG A 954 8.72 -16.56 10.98
C ARG A 954 8.96 -16.08 9.54
N VAL A 955 8.23 -15.07 9.07
CA VAL A 955 8.48 -14.48 7.75
C VAL A 955 9.93 -13.95 7.74
N PRO A 956 10.80 -14.41 6.81
CA PRO A 956 12.18 -13.94 6.75
C PRO A 956 12.25 -12.45 6.40
N GLY A 957 13.15 -11.68 7.04
CA GLY A 957 13.35 -10.24 6.77
C GLY A 957 13.04 -9.26 7.93
N ARG A 958 12.91 -9.75 9.16
CA ARG A 958 12.99 -8.90 10.37
C ARG A 958 14.44 -8.44 10.59
N LEU A 959 14.72 -7.17 10.31
CA LEU A 959 15.85 -6.45 10.89
C LEU A 959 15.46 -5.90 12.26
#